data_AF-A0A956FWZ4-F1
#
_entry.id   AF-A0A956FWZ4-F1
#
_cell.length_a   1.000
_cell.length_b   1.000
_cell.length_c   1.000
_cell.angle_alpha   90.00
_cell.angle_beta   90.00
_cell.angle_gamma   90.00
#
_symmetry.space_group_name_H-M   'P 1'
#
loop_
_entity.id
_entity.type
_entity.pdbx_description
1 polymer ?
#
loop_
_entity_poly.entity_id
_entity_poly.type
_entity_poly.pdbx_seq_one_letter_code
_entity_poly.pdbx_strand_id
1 'polypeptide(L)'
;MSADNPPSALPAFVERGGEQVSRGPFQQNATDLRAFVLRGDRQRLAALCERTFEIPSGGVIRCRPVSDAVILTFATIGELRSLDAVHREHGWMSETDVVFWVPVIVEHPEGGARRRRLAWMIPYIFVDQACAVITGREAYGFPKAFGRFEIPADPTSAGPYRVSTPVLEVHDPSTELAERRILEVREVRRRAATPASSASLTVREALSLALGDAPLSALITSLGGLPELLRDGAPVLFLRQLRDVADPSRALLQEILLAPARTTALRSVASIPGEFELELGDAASHPIARDLGLTPVSPIHAALRVDFDFAMERGQTLFLRVPQPSAPSLPAQPRRRVAVLGGGLGSLSAVFELTEQPGWEERFDITVYQLGHRLGGKGASGRNAEVAQRIEEHGLHIWFGFYENAFSMIRRCFAAAQRPPGAPLADWREAFKPHHHVVVEEALDGEFRPWTMIFPEAAGEPGDGDPSGGPIAWVQRLASATATLLETALAVSQAEPDRRPRGPGAWIENAALGALLSALQLVQKLSVAAIDDPEFAALLDRGPVTRARKQVLAQLERLIARNEEVRRPWIVIDLQLAMITGIIRDRVLARGFEAIDDLDFVAWLRSHGASELTTWSAPVRVMYDLVFGYEGGDLERPRLAAGVALRGILRMIHGYKGAVMWKMQAGMGDVVFTPLYEVLRARGVKFEFFHRVRALGLADDADRIATITVGRQATVRGGTYDPLVDVKGVGCWPDRPNYDQLIEGEALAAEGINLESAWTPWADVETRVLREGEDFDDVILGIPPAALRSIAGALIDRYPRWRTMIDEVATVCTHAIQLWTRPDLEGLGWRHGGDTTQGPIVGAYVEPTDTYADMSHLLLMEDWPKDQAPGHIAYFCGPLADPEEAPPDDHEFPERARSGVVAMAERFLDDHLGGLWPAAVDAEGRFDRALLVDLEGRPARERLASQFLRANVEPSDRYTLSLPGTIASRLPADGSGVDNLFLAGDWIDNGFNCGCIEAAVISGLQCARSIAGLDLEIPGETDAWL
;
A
#
# COMPACT_ATOMS: atom_id res chain seq x y z
N MET A 1 9.27 7.34 44.63
CA MET A 1 10.74 7.43 44.43
C MET A 1 11.20 6.06 43.95
N SER A 2 11.41 5.90 42.65
CA SER A 2 12.33 4.90 42.12
C SER A 2 13.53 5.66 41.58
N ALA A 3 14.66 5.52 42.28
CA ALA A 3 15.95 5.64 41.65
C ALA A 3 16.06 4.43 40.71
N ASP A 4 16.26 4.68 39.41
CA ASP A 4 16.85 3.76 38.40
C ASP A 4 16.43 4.20 36.98
N ASN A 5 16.66 5.47 36.63
CA ASN A 5 16.86 5.80 35.22
C ASN A 5 18.37 5.68 34.95
N PRO A 6 18.79 4.95 33.90
CA PRO A 6 20.19 4.90 33.52
C PRO A 6 20.72 6.34 33.29
N PRO A 7 22.01 6.61 33.56
CA PRO A 7 22.59 7.92 33.31
C PRO A 7 22.38 8.30 31.85
N SER A 8 21.74 9.45 31.63
CA SER A 8 21.53 9.98 30.28
C SER A 8 22.87 10.23 29.61
N ALA A 9 23.03 9.78 28.36
CA ALA A 9 24.21 10.06 27.54
C ALA A 9 24.23 11.51 27.00
N LEU A 10 23.21 12.33 27.32
CA LEU A 10 23.13 13.72 26.90
C LEU A 10 24.07 14.62 27.72
N PRO A 11 24.62 15.70 27.12
CA PRO A 11 25.38 16.70 27.85
C PRO A 11 24.57 17.29 29.01
N ALA A 12 25.27 17.68 30.08
CA ALA A 12 24.64 18.36 31.21
C ALA A 12 24.07 19.72 30.78
N PHE A 13 22.84 20.04 31.20
CA PHE A 13 22.26 21.37 31.04
C PHE A 13 23.02 22.37 31.90
N VAL A 14 23.47 23.48 31.30
CA VAL A 14 24.24 24.53 32.00
C VAL A 14 23.27 25.53 32.62
N GLU A 15 23.14 25.48 33.94
CA GLU A 15 22.33 26.44 34.70
C GLU A 15 23.04 27.80 34.76
N ARG A 16 22.34 28.86 34.34
CA ARG A 16 22.82 30.25 34.45
C ARG A 16 22.11 30.95 35.61
N GLY A 17 22.75 31.96 36.21
CA GLY A 17 22.10 32.78 37.23
C GLY A 17 20.89 33.52 36.64
N GLY A 18 19.71 33.34 37.25
CA GLY A 18 18.46 33.93 36.75
C GLY A 18 17.77 33.16 35.62
N GLU A 19 18.13 31.89 35.41
CA GLU A 19 17.48 31.02 34.41
C GLU A 19 15.96 30.89 34.67
N GLN A 20 15.15 30.99 33.61
CA GLN A 20 13.68 30.98 33.72
C GLN A 20 13.07 29.61 33.41
N VAL A 21 13.87 28.69 32.88
CA VAL A 21 13.48 27.30 32.62
C VAL A 21 13.64 26.48 33.90
N SER A 22 12.53 25.97 34.43
CA SER A 22 12.56 25.12 35.63
C SER A 22 12.68 23.63 35.29
N ARG A 23 13.29 22.83 36.18
CA ARG A 23 13.35 21.37 36.08
C ARG A 23 12.00 20.75 36.45
N GLY A 24 11.49 19.84 35.62
CA GLY A 24 10.30 19.05 35.94
C GLY A 24 10.61 17.81 36.79
N PRO A 25 9.59 17.05 37.26
CA PRO A 25 8.14 17.22 37.04
C PRO A 25 7.55 18.48 37.68
N PHE A 26 6.32 18.85 37.32
CA PHE A 26 5.63 20.02 37.88
C PHE A 26 4.31 19.64 38.52
N GLN A 27 4.08 20.12 39.74
CA GLN A 27 2.82 19.95 40.48
C GLN A 27 1.99 21.22 40.38
N GLN A 28 0.70 21.06 40.11
CA GLN A 28 -0.31 22.11 40.09
C GLN A 28 -1.36 21.82 41.16
N ASN A 29 -1.49 22.74 42.11
CA ASN A 29 -2.44 22.64 43.21
C ASN A 29 -3.47 23.77 43.14
N ALA A 30 -4.64 23.49 43.73
CA ALA A 30 -5.78 24.39 43.75
C ALA A 30 -6.18 24.85 42.34
N THR A 31 -6.24 23.91 41.39
CA THR A 31 -6.63 24.17 40.00
C THR A 31 -8.15 24.15 39.86
N ASP A 32 -8.72 25.29 39.46
CA ASP A 32 -10.14 25.47 39.21
C ASP A 32 -10.37 25.75 37.71
N LEU A 33 -10.89 24.75 37.00
CA LEU A 33 -10.98 24.71 35.54
C LEU A 33 -12.42 24.84 35.05
N ARG A 34 -12.68 25.74 34.11
CA ARG A 34 -13.94 25.83 33.35
C ARG A 34 -13.70 25.30 31.96
N ALA A 35 -14.45 24.28 31.53
CA ALA A 35 -14.33 23.68 30.21
C ALA A 35 -15.59 23.96 29.38
N PHE A 36 -15.39 24.35 28.13
CA PHE A 36 -16.43 24.63 27.14
C PHE A 36 -16.20 23.72 25.93
N VAL A 37 -17.18 22.86 25.63
CA VAL A 37 -17.09 21.86 24.54
C VAL A 37 -17.64 22.45 23.26
N LEU A 38 -16.79 22.51 22.23
CA LEU A 38 -17.08 23.03 20.89
C LEU A 38 -17.05 21.88 19.88
N ARG A 39 -17.61 22.13 18.69
CA ARG A 39 -17.53 21.23 17.53
C ARG A 39 -16.71 21.91 16.44
N GLY A 40 -15.54 21.37 16.16
CA GLY A 40 -14.69 21.78 15.05
C GLY A 40 -15.02 21.02 13.77
N ASP A 41 -14.19 21.21 12.75
CA ASP A 41 -14.25 20.41 11.52
C ASP A 41 -13.26 19.25 11.62
N ARG A 42 -13.76 18.02 11.52
CA ARG A 42 -12.94 16.82 11.69
C ARG A 42 -11.80 16.71 10.68
N GLN A 43 -12.00 17.14 9.43
CA GLN A 43 -10.95 17.09 8.41
C GLN A 43 -9.85 18.11 8.70
N ARG A 44 -10.21 19.31 9.15
CA ARG A 44 -9.24 20.33 9.57
C ARG A 44 -8.44 19.91 10.79
N LEU A 45 -9.09 19.29 11.78
CA LEU A 45 -8.41 18.71 12.94
C LEU A 45 -7.45 17.58 12.53
N ALA A 46 -7.84 16.73 11.57
CA ALA A 46 -6.96 15.69 11.04
C ALA A 46 -5.74 16.29 10.30
N ALA A 47 -5.96 17.28 9.43
CA ALA A 47 -4.88 17.99 8.73
C ALA A 47 -3.94 18.73 9.69
N LEU A 48 -4.47 19.24 10.82
CA LEU A 48 -3.67 19.85 11.87
C LEU A 48 -2.80 18.81 12.60
N CYS A 49 -3.35 17.63 12.92
CA CYS A 49 -2.58 16.52 13.50
C CYS A 49 -1.47 16.04 12.54
N GLU A 50 -1.81 15.87 11.27
CA GLU A 50 -0.88 15.46 10.21
C GLU A 50 0.30 16.44 10.07
N ARG A 51 -0.01 17.73 9.92
CA ARG A 51 1.00 18.79 9.79
C ARG A 51 1.88 18.94 11.04
N THR A 52 1.33 18.65 12.22
CA THR A 52 2.05 18.83 13.50
C THR A 52 2.88 17.61 13.90
N PHE A 53 2.45 16.39 13.58
CA PHE A 53 3.12 15.18 14.09
C PHE A 53 3.53 14.19 13.00
N GLU A 54 2.67 13.95 12.00
CA GLU A 54 2.93 12.92 11.00
C GLU A 54 3.98 13.36 9.98
N ILE A 55 3.81 14.54 9.39
CA ILE A 55 4.77 15.09 8.42
C ILE A 55 6.16 15.27 9.07
N PRO A 56 6.30 15.89 10.27
CA PRO A 56 7.61 16.03 10.92
C PRO A 56 8.30 14.70 11.23
N SER A 57 7.52 13.66 11.57
CA SER A 57 8.07 12.34 11.88
C SER A 57 8.26 11.44 10.66
N GLY A 58 7.87 11.87 9.45
CA GLY A 58 7.87 11.03 8.26
C GLY A 58 6.92 9.83 8.38
N GLY A 59 5.83 9.95 9.15
CA GLY A 59 4.84 8.89 9.36
C GLY A 59 5.15 7.89 10.48
N VAL A 60 6.26 8.06 11.21
CA VAL A 60 6.61 7.24 12.39
C VAL A 60 5.57 7.41 13.50
N ILE A 61 5.13 8.65 13.75
CA ILE A 61 4.04 8.95 14.67
C ILE A 61 2.80 9.26 13.83
N ARG A 62 1.73 8.47 13.99
CA ARG A 62 0.42 8.76 13.40
C ARG A 62 -0.50 9.33 14.46
N CYS A 63 -1.20 10.42 14.14
CA CYS A 63 -2.04 11.16 15.06
C CYS A 63 -3.35 11.53 14.37
N ARG A 64 -4.48 11.07 14.93
CA ARG A 64 -5.82 11.30 14.37
C ARG A 64 -6.77 11.80 15.44
N PRO A 65 -7.65 12.78 15.14
CA PRO A 65 -8.66 13.23 16.08
C PRO A 65 -9.68 12.12 16.36
N VAL A 66 -10.03 11.94 17.63
CA VAL A 66 -11.03 10.95 18.09
C VAL A 66 -12.42 11.30 17.54
N SER A 67 -12.77 12.59 17.57
CA SER A 67 -14.04 13.14 17.09
C SER A 67 -13.82 14.57 16.58
N ASP A 68 -14.90 15.27 16.28
CA ASP A 68 -14.92 16.71 16.00
C ASP A 68 -14.91 17.58 17.28
N ALA A 69 -14.76 16.98 18.46
CA ALA A 69 -14.77 17.71 19.72
C ALA A 69 -13.48 18.54 19.91
N VAL A 70 -13.67 19.79 20.31
CA VAL A 70 -12.61 20.71 20.74
C VAL A 70 -13.01 21.24 22.11
N ILE A 71 -12.14 21.13 23.11
CA ILE A 71 -12.44 21.57 24.47
C ILE A 71 -11.63 22.82 24.77
N LEU A 72 -12.31 23.95 24.99
CA LEU A 72 -11.70 25.18 25.44
C LEU A 72 -11.74 25.24 26.97
N THR A 73 -10.59 25.35 27.63
CA THR A 73 -10.52 25.45 29.09
C THR A 73 -9.97 26.78 29.56
N PHE A 74 -10.46 27.26 30.71
CA PHE A 74 -9.87 28.34 31.50
C PHE A 74 -9.56 27.77 32.88
N ALA A 75 -8.28 27.56 33.20
CA ALA A 75 -7.86 27.07 34.50
C ALA A 75 -7.11 28.16 35.28
N THR A 76 -7.53 28.38 36.52
CA THR A 76 -6.77 29.17 37.48
C THR A 76 -6.05 28.22 38.41
N ILE A 77 -4.72 28.26 38.38
CA ILE A 77 -3.83 27.40 39.17
C ILE A 77 -3.30 28.21 40.34
N GLY A 78 -3.70 27.87 41.55
CA GLY A 78 -3.29 28.59 42.76
C GLY A 78 -1.81 28.44 43.09
N GLU A 79 -1.23 27.27 42.82
CA GLU A 79 0.19 26.99 43.08
C GLU A 79 0.77 26.01 42.05
N LEU A 80 1.72 26.46 41.25
CA LEU A 80 2.56 25.69 40.34
C LEU A 80 3.99 25.65 40.88
N ARG A 81 4.56 24.44 41.05
CA ARG A 81 5.92 24.24 41.55
C ARG A 81 6.64 23.06 40.91
N SER A 82 7.96 23.08 40.94
CA SER A 82 8.81 21.95 40.57
C SER A 82 8.79 20.86 41.66
N LEU A 83 8.79 19.60 41.23
CA LEU A 83 9.01 18.43 42.07
C LEU A 83 10.46 17.92 42.02
N ASP A 84 11.34 18.53 41.21
CA ASP A 84 12.77 18.19 41.19
C ASP A 84 13.45 18.57 42.51
N ALA A 85 14.43 17.77 42.96
CA ALA A 85 15.07 17.97 44.26
C ALA A 85 15.80 19.32 44.38
N VAL A 86 16.29 19.89 43.27
CA VAL A 86 16.96 21.19 43.29
C VAL A 86 15.94 22.31 43.17
N HIS A 87 15.09 22.28 42.15
CA HIS A 87 14.19 23.40 41.85
C HIS A 87 12.95 23.46 42.73
N ARG A 88 12.65 22.42 43.53
CA ARG A 88 11.58 22.49 44.54
C ARG A 88 11.85 23.56 45.60
N GLU A 89 13.12 23.86 45.88
CA GLU A 89 13.53 24.89 46.85
C GLU A 89 13.49 26.32 46.25
N HIS A 90 13.25 26.47 44.94
CA HIS A 90 13.21 27.79 44.26
C HIS A 90 11.86 28.52 44.39
N GLY A 91 10.85 27.90 45.02
CA GLY A 91 9.53 28.48 45.26
C GLY A 91 8.45 28.01 44.29
N TRP A 92 7.38 28.80 44.20
CA TRP A 92 6.16 28.50 43.43
C TRP A 92 5.60 29.77 42.78
N MET A 93 4.71 29.61 41.79
CA MET A 93 3.97 30.70 41.15
C MET A 93 2.49 30.34 41.03
N SER A 94 1.61 31.32 40.82
CA SER A 94 0.26 31.08 40.31
C SER A 94 0.24 31.27 38.80
N GLU A 95 -0.60 30.52 38.09
CA GLU A 95 -0.72 30.62 36.64
C GLU A 95 -2.21 30.54 36.26
N THR A 96 -2.62 31.35 35.29
CA THR A 96 -3.85 31.10 34.55
C THR A 96 -3.48 30.50 33.20
N ASP A 97 -4.07 29.36 32.84
CA ASP A 97 -3.96 28.81 31.50
C ASP A 97 -5.31 28.79 30.76
N VAL A 98 -5.25 29.13 29.47
CA VAL A 98 -6.40 29.03 28.57
C VAL A 98 -6.02 28.20 27.37
N VAL A 99 -6.67 27.05 27.20
CA VAL A 99 -6.16 25.96 26.36
C VAL A 99 -7.25 25.42 25.45
N PHE A 100 -6.91 25.18 24.19
CA PHE A 100 -7.71 24.35 23.30
C PHE A 100 -7.15 22.93 23.33
N TRP A 101 -7.96 21.96 23.71
CA TRP A 101 -7.62 20.53 23.76
C TRP A 101 -8.34 19.78 22.65
N VAL A 102 -7.60 18.94 21.95
CA VAL A 102 -8.14 18.02 20.94
C VAL A 102 -7.83 16.59 21.37
N PRO A 103 -8.84 15.73 21.58
CA PRO A 103 -8.63 14.32 21.88
C PRO A 103 -8.14 13.61 20.62
N VAL A 104 -7.01 12.91 20.73
CA VAL A 104 -6.37 12.22 19.60
C VAL A 104 -6.02 10.78 19.93
N ILE A 105 -6.02 9.91 18.92
CA ILE A 105 -5.36 8.61 18.99
C ILE A 105 -3.97 8.77 18.38
N VAL A 106 -2.96 8.40 19.16
CA VAL A 106 -1.56 8.40 18.76
C VAL A 106 -1.10 6.97 18.59
N GLU A 107 -0.58 6.66 17.41
CA GLU A 107 0.04 5.40 17.08
C GLU A 107 1.55 5.61 16.94
N HIS A 108 2.34 4.85 17.69
CA HIS A 108 3.80 4.97 17.72
C HIS A 108 4.47 3.59 17.92
N PRO A 109 5.72 3.41 17.49
CA PRO A 109 6.45 2.16 17.69
C PRO A 109 6.84 1.97 19.15
N GLU A 110 6.59 0.79 19.71
CA GLU A 110 7.08 0.41 21.04
C GLU A 110 7.23 -1.12 21.10
N GLY A 111 8.45 -1.62 21.27
CA GLY A 111 8.73 -3.06 21.43
C GLY A 111 8.48 -3.93 20.21
N GLY A 112 8.67 -3.39 18.99
CA GLY A 112 8.48 -4.12 17.72
C GLY A 112 7.03 -4.16 17.21
N ALA A 113 6.10 -3.48 17.87
CA ALA A 113 4.71 -3.32 17.44
C ALA A 113 4.27 -1.84 17.51
N ARG A 114 3.23 -1.48 16.76
CA ARG A 114 2.59 -0.15 16.86
C ARG A 114 1.59 -0.11 18.02
N ARG A 115 1.87 0.71 19.02
CA ARG A 115 0.97 0.95 20.16
C ARG A 115 0.07 2.13 19.87
N ARG A 116 -1.25 1.92 20.04
CA ARG A 116 -2.26 2.98 20.00
C ARG A 116 -2.56 3.46 21.41
N ARG A 117 -2.51 4.77 21.62
CA ARG A 117 -2.83 5.42 22.91
C ARG A 117 -3.74 6.61 22.68
N LEU A 118 -4.73 6.79 23.56
CA LEU A 118 -5.44 8.05 23.68
C LEU A 118 -4.49 9.10 24.26
N ALA A 119 -4.44 10.27 23.65
CA ALA A 119 -3.69 11.41 24.16
C ALA A 119 -4.45 12.71 23.92
N TRP A 120 -3.96 13.78 24.54
CA TRP A 120 -4.38 15.14 24.25
C TRP A 120 -3.38 15.81 23.32
N MET A 121 -3.88 16.48 22.28
CA MET A 121 -3.14 17.47 21.51
C MET A 121 -3.54 18.87 21.98
N ILE A 122 -2.55 19.74 22.15
CA ILE A 122 -2.76 21.15 22.51
C ILE A 122 -2.29 22.04 21.34
N PRO A 123 -3.17 22.44 20.42
CA PRO A 123 -2.81 23.36 19.33
C PRO A 123 -2.57 24.80 19.80
N TYR A 124 -3.27 25.26 20.84
CA TYR A 124 -3.13 26.63 21.35
C TYR A 124 -3.25 26.65 22.88
N ILE A 125 -2.37 27.41 23.53
CA ILE A 125 -2.38 27.65 24.97
C ILE A 125 -1.87 29.07 25.26
N PHE A 126 -2.59 29.79 26.10
CA PHE A 126 -2.25 31.14 26.55
C PHE A 126 -2.05 31.14 28.07
N VAL A 127 -1.04 31.85 28.56
CA VAL A 127 -0.73 31.94 30.00
C VAL A 127 -0.32 33.35 30.43
N ASP A 128 -0.46 33.68 31.72
CA ASP A 128 -0.19 35.02 32.27
C ASP A 128 1.21 35.17 32.92
N GLN A 129 2.01 34.10 32.91
CA GLN A 129 3.37 34.09 33.44
C GLN A 129 4.43 33.84 32.36
N ALA A 130 5.42 34.73 32.24
CA ALA A 130 6.49 34.60 31.25
C ALA A 130 7.37 33.36 31.46
N CYS A 131 7.69 33.03 32.72
CA CYS A 131 8.47 31.83 33.05
C CYS A 131 7.72 30.53 32.72
N ALA A 132 6.39 30.54 32.80
CA ALA A 132 5.55 29.42 32.36
C ALA A 132 5.59 29.25 30.84
N VAL A 133 5.55 30.35 30.07
CA VAL A 133 5.73 30.32 28.60
C VAL A 133 7.05 29.65 28.25
N ILE A 134 8.15 30.14 28.83
CA ILE A 134 9.51 29.68 28.52
C ILE A 134 9.69 28.21 28.92
N THR A 135 9.37 27.86 30.17
CA THR A 135 9.49 26.49 30.67
C THR A 135 8.63 25.52 29.87
N GLY A 136 7.37 25.87 29.56
CA GLY A 136 6.48 25.00 28.80
C GLY A 136 6.99 24.69 27.39
N ARG A 137 7.51 25.72 26.70
CA ARG A 137 8.05 25.59 25.34
C ARG A 137 9.34 24.76 25.31
N GLU A 138 10.25 24.98 26.25
CA GLU A 138 11.57 24.33 26.26
C GLU A 138 11.58 22.95 26.93
N ALA A 139 10.79 22.73 27.98
CA ALA A 139 10.77 21.47 28.71
C ALA A 139 9.95 20.38 28.00
N TYR A 140 8.78 20.73 27.46
CA TYR A 140 7.87 19.76 26.83
C TYR A 140 7.56 20.07 25.36
N GLY A 141 7.52 21.34 24.95
CA GLY A 141 7.08 21.74 23.61
C GLY A 141 5.65 22.28 23.56
N PHE A 142 5.11 22.80 24.68
CA PHE A 142 3.83 23.50 24.64
C PHE A 142 3.91 24.73 23.72
N PRO A 143 2.91 25.01 22.87
CA PRO A 143 2.85 26.24 22.09
C PRO A 143 2.32 27.41 22.93
N LYS A 144 2.86 27.61 24.15
CA LYS A 144 2.43 28.69 25.05
C LYS A 144 2.70 30.06 24.43
N ALA A 145 1.68 30.91 24.47
CA ALA A 145 1.76 32.35 24.23
C ALA A 145 1.39 33.10 25.52
N PHE A 146 1.89 34.32 25.65
CA PHE A 146 1.51 35.19 26.76
C PHE A 146 0.10 35.75 26.53
N GLY A 147 -0.73 35.85 27.57
CA GLY A 147 -2.08 36.39 27.47
C GLY A 147 -2.52 37.16 28.71
N ARG A 148 -3.53 38.02 28.54
CA ARG A 148 -4.28 38.70 29.60
C ARG A 148 -5.68 38.14 29.64
N PHE A 149 -6.17 37.85 30.83
CA PHE A 149 -7.43 37.15 31.03
C PHE A 149 -8.41 37.98 31.85
N GLU A 150 -9.66 38.02 31.41
CA GLU A 150 -10.80 38.38 32.26
C GLU A 150 -11.58 37.09 32.51
N ILE A 151 -11.46 36.56 33.72
CA ILE A 151 -12.19 35.36 34.16
C ILE A 151 -13.03 35.75 35.38
N PRO A 152 -14.33 35.39 35.41
CA PRO A 152 -15.16 35.65 36.57
C PRO A 152 -14.63 34.96 37.83
N ALA A 153 -14.58 35.71 38.94
CA ALA A 153 -14.18 35.18 40.24
C ALA A 153 -15.15 34.11 40.76
N ASP A 154 -16.44 34.20 40.41
CA ASP A 154 -17.42 33.17 40.69
C ASP A 154 -17.28 32.03 39.66
N PRO A 155 -16.89 30.81 40.09
CA PRO A 155 -16.74 29.66 39.20
C PRO A 155 -18.02 29.15 38.53
N THR A 156 -19.17 29.63 38.98
CA THR A 156 -20.47 29.33 38.38
C THR A 156 -20.98 30.46 37.49
N SER A 157 -20.21 31.55 37.36
CA SER A 157 -20.58 32.71 36.54
C SER A 157 -20.53 32.40 35.05
N ALA A 158 -21.45 33.04 34.34
CA ALA A 158 -21.67 32.80 32.92
C ALA A 158 -20.80 33.68 31.99
N GLY A 159 -19.81 34.38 32.54
CA GLY A 159 -18.86 35.20 31.79
C GLY A 159 -18.98 36.71 32.08
N PRO A 160 -18.33 37.56 31.26
CA PRO A 160 -17.55 37.16 30.08
C PRO A 160 -16.23 36.49 30.47
N TYR A 161 -15.80 35.50 29.68
CA TYR A 161 -14.43 34.98 29.74
C TYR A 161 -13.68 35.53 28.54
N ARG A 162 -12.58 36.27 28.73
CA ARG A 162 -11.87 36.91 27.62
C ARG A 162 -10.38 36.62 27.66
N VAL A 163 -9.81 36.49 26.46
CA VAL A 163 -8.35 36.41 26.27
C VAL A 163 -7.92 37.53 25.33
N SER A 164 -6.94 38.30 25.77
CA SER A 164 -6.22 39.27 24.94
C SER A 164 -4.75 38.90 24.87
N THR A 165 -4.14 39.04 23.68
CA THR A 165 -2.71 38.77 23.45
C THR A 165 -2.20 39.73 22.37
N PRO A 166 -0.88 40.04 22.31
CA PRO A 166 -0.29 40.69 21.16
C PRO A 166 -0.50 39.86 19.88
N VAL A 167 -1.09 40.48 18.85
CA VAL A 167 -1.33 39.85 17.55
C VAL A 167 -0.86 40.71 16.39
N LEU A 168 -0.54 40.05 15.28
CA LEU A 168 -0.57 40.64 13.94
C LEU A 168 -1.92 40.28 13.33
N GLU A 169 -2.75 41.30 13.06
CA GLU A 169 -4.08 41.13 12.45
C GLU A 169 -3.93 40.60 11.02
N VAL A 170 -2.94 41.11 10.28
CA VAL A 170 -2.63 40.71 8.90
C VAL A 170 -1.12 40.48 8.78
N HIS A 171 -0.69 39.54 7.94
CA HIS A 171 0.73 39.37 7.61
C HIS A 171 1.12 40.35 6.50
N ASP A 172 1.46 41.57 6.89
CA ASP A 172 2.00 42.62 6.02
C ASP A 172 3.21 43.28 6.71
N PRO A 173 4.29 43.62 5.98
CA PRO A 173 5.49 44.23 6.57
C PRO A 173 5.25 45.53 7.36
N SER A 174 4.13 46.22 7.13
CA SER A 174 3.74 47.45 7.83
C SER A 174 2.85 47.24 9.07
N THR A 175 2.41 46.01 9.34
CA THR A 175 1.52 45.73 10.47
C THR A 175 2.30 45.76 11.80
N GLU A 176 1.91 46.65 12.70
CA GLU A 176 2.46 46.71 14.05
C GLU A 176 1.79 45.68 14.97
N LEU A 177 2.58 45.03 15.81
CA LEU A 177 2.08 44.11 16.83
C LEU A 177 1.23 44.89 17.84
N ALA A 178 -0.03 44.50 18.02
CA ALA A 178 -0.94 45.19 18.92
C ALA A 178 -1.69 44.22 19.84
N GLU A 179 -1.95 44.65 21.07
CA GLU A 179 -2.79 43.86 21.99
C GLU A 179 -4.24 43.88 21.49
N ARG A 180 -4.79 42.69 21.24
CA ARG A 180 -6.17 42.49 20.80
C ARG A 180 -6.80 41.35 21.57
N ARG A 181 -8.12 41.44 21.71
CA ARG A 181 -8.94 40.33 22.20
C ARG A 181 -9.06 39.28 21.10
N ILE A 182 -8.62 38.06 21.39
CA ILE A 182 -8.63 36.94 20.43
C ILE A 182 -9.77 35.96 20.65
N LEU A 183 -10.37 35.94 21.86
CA LEU A 183 -11.60 35.21 22.10
C LEU A 183 -12.42 35.77 23.27
N GLU A 184 -13.74 35.56 23.21
CA GLU A 184 -14.71 35.85 24.27
C GLU A 184 -15.74 34.71 24.37
N VAL A 185 -15.94 34.15 25.56
CA VAL A 185 -17.09 33.28 25.85
C VAL A 185 -18.18 34.12 26.52
N ARG A 186 -19.39 34.09 25.95
CA ARG A 186 -20.57 34.81 26.44
C ARG A 186 -21.74 33.87 26.68
N GLU A 187 -22.51 34.13 27.73
CA GLU A 187 -23.82 33.51 27.93
C GLU A 187 -24.86 34.19 27.04
N VAL A 188 -25.52 33.41 26.20
CA VAL A 188 -26.57 33.89 25.29
C VAL A 188 -27.94 33.72 25.92
N ARG A 189 -28.11 32.69 26.74
CA ARG A 189 -29.37 32.44 27.46
C ARG A 189 -29.13 31.79 28.82
N ARG A 190 -29.63 32.45 29.86
CA ARG A 190 -29.59 31.92 31.23
C ARG A 190 -30.63 30.82 31.44
N ARG A 191 -30.17 29.64 31.86
CA ARG A 191 -31.04 28.56 32.34
C ARG A 191 -31.03 28.56 33.87
N ALA A 192 -32.22 28.46 34.49
CA ALA A 192 -32.31 28.35 35.94
C ALA A 192 -31.63 27.05 36.40
N ALA A 193 -30.80 27.14 37.45
CA ALA A 193 -30.20 25.95 38.05
C ALA A 193 -31.33 25.02 38.55
N THR A 194 -31.34 23.78 38.05
CA THR A 194 -32.22 22.71 38.55
C THR A 194 -31.46 21.88 39.59
N PRO A 195 -32.13 21.12 40.48
CA PRO A 195 -31.44 20.22 41.42
C PRO A 195 -30.52 19.20 40.71
N ALA A 196 -30.83 18.87 39.45
CA ALA A 196 -30.02 18.01 38.58
C ALA A 196 -28.76 18.71 38.03
N SER A 197 -28.75 20.03 37.81
CA SER A 197 -27.58 20.77 37.35
C SER A 197 -26.57 21.09 38.45
N SER A 198 -26.96 20.91 39.73
CA SER A 198 -26.08 21.00 40.90
C SER A 198 -25.53 19.64 41.38
N ALA A 199 -25.91 18.55 40.71
CA ALA A 199 -25.41 17.22 41.05
C ALA A 199 -23.96 17.06 40.59
N SER A 200 -23.10 16.45 41.42
CA SER A 200 -21.74 16.08 41.03
C SER A 200 -21.79 15.09 39.89
N LEU A 201 -21.17 15.40 38.76
CA LEU A 201 -21.03 14.47 37.65
C LEU A 201 -19.97 13.43 37.99
N THR A 202 -20.17 12.19 37.56
CA THR A 202 -19.08 11.21 37.51
C THR A 202 -18.09 11.61 36.41
N VAL A 203 -16.83 11.21 36.56
CA VAL A 203 -15.81 11.47 35.52
C VAL A 203 -16.20 10.86 34.17
N ARG A 204 -16.90 9.72 34.19
CA ARG A 204 -17.43 9.08 32.97
C ARG A 204 -18.47 9.94 32.26
N GLU A 205 -19.39 10.55 33.00
CA GLU A 205 -20.40 11.46 32.44
C GLU A 205 -19.74 12.72 31.87
N ALA A 206 -18.75 13.28 32.57
CA ALA A 206 -17.99 14.42 32.09
C ALA A 206 -17.21 14.10 30.80
N LEU A 207 -16.56 12.94 30.71
CA LEU A 207 -15.87 12.47 29.51
C LEU A 207 -16.85 12.23 28.34
N SER A 208 -18.03 11.68 28.62
CA SER A 208 -19.05 11.46 27.60
C SER A 208 -19.56 12.79 27.03
N LEU A 209 -19.77 13.79 27.90
CA LEU A 209 -20.13 15.15 27.48
C LEU A 209 -19.02 15.83 26.67
N ALA A 210 -17.75 15.61 27.04
CA ALA A 210 -16.59 16.19 26.36
C ALA A 210 -16.30 15.55 24.99
N LEU A 211 -16.56 14.25 24.83
CA LEU A 211 -16.22 13.49 23.62
C LEU A 211 -17.41 13.29 22.65
N GLY A 212 -18.65 13.47 23.10
CA GLY A 212 -19.87 13.31 22.29
C GLY A 212 -20.24 11.84 22.02
N ASP A 213 -21.05 11.60 20.97
CA ASP A 213 -21.54 10.27 20.54
C ASP A 213 -20.46 9.34 19.95
N ALA A 214 -19.17 9.66 20.14
CA ALA A 214 -18.10 8.73 19.82
C ALA A 214 -18.29 7.43 20.62
N PRO A 215 -18.06 6.23 20.04
CA PRO A 215 -18.29 4.97 20.73
C PRO A 215 -17.33 4.84 21.91
N LEU A 216 -17.77 5.29 23.09
CA LEU A 216 -17.04 5.22 24.36
C LEU A 216 -16.60 3.77 24.63
N SER A 217 -17.36 2.80 24.14
CA SER A 217 -17.04 1.37 24.17
C SER A 217 -15.81 0.99 23.35
N ALA A 218 -15.59 1.55 22.15
CA ALA A 218 -14.40 1.29 21.34
C ALA A 218 -13.13 1.90 21.96
N LEU A 219 -13.28 3.06 22.61
CA LEU A 219 -12.23 3.71 23.40
C LEU A 219 -11.86 2.90 24.64
N ILE A 220 -12.85 2.41 25.39
CA ILE A 220 -12.64 1.61 26.61
C ILE A 220 -12.02 0.24 26.30
N THR A 221 -12.32 -0.35 25.14
CA THR A 221 -11.85 -1.69 24.76
C THR A 221 -10.42 -1.67 24.19
N SER A 222 -9.98 -0.57 23.58
CA SER A 222 -8.62 -0.45 22.99
C SER A 222 -7.53 0.00 23.97
N LEU A 223 -7.87 0.34 25.21
CA LEU A 223 -7.00 1.06 26.17
C LEU A 223 -6.90 0.41 27.56
N GLY A 224 -7.11 -0.91 27.71
CA GLY A 224 -7.00 -1.58 29.02
C GLY A 224 -8.09 -1.23 30.05
N GLY A 225 -9.02 -0.34 29.70
CA GLY A 225 -10.27 -0.06 30.40
C GLY A 225 -10.37 1.35 30.99
N LEU A 226 -11.61 1.78 31.24
CA LEU A 226 -11.92 3.05 31.93
C LEU A 226 -11.15 3.27 33.26
N PRO A 227 -10.83 2.23 34.08
CA PRO A 227 -10.08 2.41 35.32
C PRO A 227 -8.66 2.96 35.16
N GLU A 228 -7.97 2.64 34.07
CA GLU A 228 -6.59 3.09 33.80
C GLU A 228 -6.57 4.56 33.35
N LEU A 229 -7.49 4.93 32.45
CA LEU A 229 -7.72 6.34 32.09
C LEU A 229 -8.11 7.21 33.30
N LEU A 230 -8.88 6.66 34.25
CA LEU A 230 -9.27 7.34 35.49
C LEU A 230 -8.16 7.40 36.54
N ARG A 231 -7.21 6.44 36.53
CA ARG A 231 -6.10 6.35 37.49
C ARG A 231 -4.90 7.19 37.06
N ASP A 232 -4.53 7.12 35.78
CA ASP A 232 -3.27 7.64 35.26
C ASP A 232 -3.45 8.90 34.39
N GLY A 233 -4.69 9.20 33.96
CA GLY A 233 -5.00 10.29 33.04
C GLY A 233 -4.57 9.98 31.59
N ALA A 234 -5.09 10.73 30.62
CA ALA A 234 -4.57 10.68 29.26
C ALA A 234 -3.29 11.54 29.15
N PRO A 235 -2.21 11.02 28.58
CA PRO A 235 -0.99 11.79 28.36
C PRO A 235 -1.21 12.92 27.33
N VAL A 236 -0.29 13.87 27.29
CA VAL A 236 -0.27 14.95 26.30
C VAL A 236 0.83 14.69 25.29
N LEU A 237 0.49 14.79 24.00
CA LEU A 237 1.42 14.68 22.88
C LEU A 237 1.96 16.06 22.52
N PHE A 238 3.29 16.19 22.45
CA PHE A 238 3.98 17.44 22.17
C PHE A 238 4.88 17.34 20.95
N LEU A 239 5.01 18.46 20.22
CA LEU A 239 6.07 18.70 19.26
C LEU A 239 7.00 19.77 19.84
N ARG A 240 8.19 19.36 20.28
CA ARG A 240 9.25 20.25 20.73
C ARG A 240 10.20 20.51 19.59
N GLN A 241 10.36 21.78 19.21
CA GLN A 241 11.28 22.14 18.13
C GLN A 241 11.97 23.49 18.37
N LEU A 242 13.22 23.58 17.92
CA LEU A 242 14.03 24.79 17.94
C LEU A 242 14.47 25.11 16.52
N ARG A 243 14.30 26.36 16.09
CA ARG A 243 14.71 26.82 14.77
C ARG A 243 16.24 26.85 14.69
N ASP A 244 16.80 26.42 13.56
CA ASP A 244 18.23 26.57 13.33
C ASP A 244 18.58 28.05 13.09
N VAL A 245 19.75 28.46 13.61
CA VAL A 245 20.25 29.83 13.47
C VAL A 245 20.88 30.05 12.09
N ALA A 246 21.46 29.02 11.48
CA ALA A 246 22.10 29.12 10.17
C ALA A 246 21.07 29.07 9.02
N ASP A 247 20.13 28.13 9.08
CA ASP A 247 18.99 28.06 8.19
C ASP A 247 17.67 28.21 8.98
N PRO A 248 17.12 29.43 9.07
CA PRO A 248 15.90 29.67 9.82
C PRO A 248 14.67 28.97 9.21
N SER A 249 14.75 28.33 8.04
CA SER A 249 13.66 27.49 7.52
C SER A 249 13.64 26.08 8.14
N ARG A 250 14.71 25.67 8.84
CA ARG A 250 14.89 24.34 9.41
C ARG A 250 14.81 24.32 10.93
N ALA A 251 14.66 23.12 11.48
CA ALA A 251 14.70 22.87 12.92
C ALA A 251 16.04 22.23 13.31
N LEU A 252 16.78 22.88 14.22
CA LEU A 252 17.98 22.33 14.87
C LEU A 252 17.64 21.13 15.76
N LEU A 253 16.44 21.13 16.34
CA LEU A 253 15.88 20.04 17.12
C LEU A 253 14.44 19.88 16.69
N GLN A 254 14.01 18.65 16.40
CA GLN A 254 12.61 18.32 16.20
C GLN A 254 12.28 17.00 16.88
N GLU A 255 11.47 17.08 17.94
CA GLU A 255 11.17 15.97 18.83
C GLU A 255 9.67 15.86 19.07
N ILE A 256 9.14 14.65 18.99
CA ILE A 256 7.77 14.33 19.40
C ILE A 256 7.86 13.50 20.68
N LEU A 257 7.21 13.96 21.73
CA LEU A 257 7.24 13.31 23.04
C LEU A 257 5.84 13.22 23.63
N LEU A 258 5.67 12.22 24.49
CA LEU A 258 4.42 11.93 25.20
C LEU A 258 4.66 12.10 26.70
N ALA A 259 3.97 13.02 27.37
CA ALA A 259 4.13 13.26 28.79
C ALA A 259 2.84 12.94 29.58
N PRO A 260 2.91 12.15 30.66
CA PRO A 260 1.75 11.90 31.51
C PRO A 260 1.28 13.17 32.24
N ALA A 261 -0.03 13.42 32.18
CA ALA A 261 -0.71 14.46 32.95
C ALA A 261 -1.59 13.78 34.01
N ARG A 262 -0.99 13.48 35.17
CA ARG A 262 -1.66 12.67 36.21
C ARG A 262 -2.47 13.55 37.14
N THR A 263 -3.78 13.28 37.26
CA THR A 263 -4.62 13.87 38.31
C THR A 263 -4.17 13.34 39.68
N THR A 264 -3.79 14.24 40.57
CA THR A 264 -3.30 13.92 41.92
C THR A 264 -4.38 14.06 43.00
N ALA A 265 -5.38 14.91 42.76
CA ALA A 265 -6.60 14.99 43.56
C ALA A 265 -7.76 15.49 42.68
N LEU A 266 -8.96 14.92 42.83
CA LEU A 266 -10.18 15.41 42.18
C LEU A 266 -11.19 15.76 43.27
N ARG A 267 -11.55 17.04 43.39
CA ARG A 267 -12.45 17.55 44.44
C ARG A 267 -13.89 17.65 43.98
N SER A 268 -14.15 18.21 42.78
CA SER A 268 -15.51 18.27 42.25
C SER A 268 -15.55 18.36 40.72
N VAL A 269 -16.65 17.86 40.14
CA VAL A 269 -17.01 18.04 38.73
C VAL A 269 -18.48 18.42 38.67
N ALA A 270 -18.80 19.55 38.04
CA ALA A 270 -20.17 20.05 37.95
C ALA A 270 -20.45 20.65 36.56
N SER A 271 -21.72 20.63 36.13
CA SER A 271 -22.14 21.36 34.94
C SER A 271 -22.33 22.84 35.26
N ILE A 272 -21.95 23.72 34.32
CA ILE A 272 -22.28 25.15 34.38
C ILE A 272 -23.59 25.36 33.61
N PRO A 273 -24.68 25.80 34.28
CA PRO A 273 -25.97 25.98 33.62
C PRO A 273 -25.97 27.24 32.74
N GLY A 274 -26.38 27.09 31.48
CA GLY A 274 -26.50 28.20 30.53
C GLY A 274 -26.34 27.73 29.08
N GLU A 275 -26.69 28.59 28.13
CA GLU A 275 -26.32 28.43 26.72
C GLU A 275 -25.22 29.46 26.41
N PHE A 276 -24.10 29.00 25.87
CA PHE A 276 -22.90 29.80 25.68
C PHE A 276 -22.49 29.83 24.21
N GLU A 277 -21.82 30.91 23.82
CA GLU A 277 -21.15 31.06 22.53
C GLU A 277 -19.70 31.49 22.74
N LEU A 278 -18.82 31.00 21.88
CA LEU A 278 -17.46 31.47 21.72
C LEU A 278 -17.38 32.41 20.52
N GLU A 279 -16.98 33.65 20.75
CA GLU A 279 -16.59 34.61 19.70
C GLU A 279 -15.07 34.61 19.56
N LEU A 280 -14.57 34.44 18.33
CA LEU A 280 -13.15 34.42 17.98
C LEU A 280 -12.77 35.69 17.22
N GLY A 281 -11.66 36.31 17.61
CA GLY A 281 -11.04 37.40 16.86
C GLY A 281 -10.37 36.88 15.57
N ASP A 282 -10.37 37.72 14.54
CA ASP A 282 -9.67 37.42 13.28
C ASP A 282 -8.27 38.04 13.31
N ALA A 283 -7.26 37.18 13.49
CA ALA A 283 -5.85 37.59 13.47
C ALA A 283 -5.00 36.55 12.74
N ALA A 284 -4.27 36.98 11.70
CA ALA A 284 -3.43 36.11 10.88
C ALA A 284 -2.36 35.36 11.69
N SER A 285 -1.85 35.98 12.76
CA SER A 285 -0.88 35.37 13.69
C SER A 285 -1.45 34.24 14.57
N HIS A 286 -2.78 34.21 14.76
CA HIS A 286 -3.48 33.24 15.61
C HIS A 286 -4.72 32.68 14.89
N PRO A 287 -4.56 31.87 13.83
CA PRO A 287 -5.63 31.42 12.95
C PRO A 287 -6.51 30.31 13.56
N ILE A 288 -6.96 30.49 14.81
CA ILE A 288 -7.65 29.48 15.64
C ILE A 288 -8.89 28.93 14.95
N ALA A 289 -9.76 29.81 14.44
CA ALA A 289 -11.00 29.40 13.77
C ALA A 289 -10.70 28.54 12.52
N ARG A 290 -9.70 28.95 11.74
CA ARG A 290 -9.29 28.23 10.54
C ARG A 290 -8.73 26.85 10.88
N ASP A 291 -7.80 26.78 11.82
CA ASP A 291 -7.05 25.57 12.12
C ASP A 291 -7.90 24.53 12.87
N LEU A 292 -8.83 24.96 13.73
CA LEU A 292 -9.74 24.07 14.48
C LEU A 292 -11.06 23.80 13.74
N GLY A 293 -11.32 24.50 12.63
CA GLY A 293 -12.58 24.38 11.89
C GLY A 293 -13.79 24.96 12.63
N LEU A 294 -13.58 26.03 13.40
CA LEU A 294 -14.62 26.76 14.11
C LEU A 294 -15.11 27.94 13.26
N THR A 295 -16.32 28.41 13.54
CA THR A 295 -16.87 29.65 12.99
C THR A 295 -16.49 30.86 13.87
N PRO A 296 -16.48 32.10 13.34
CA PRO A 296 -16.18 33.29 14.12
C PRO A 296 -17.03 33.44 15.39
N VAL A 297 -18.28 32.96 15.33
CA VAL A 297 -19.12 32.72 16.51
C VAL A 297 -19.52 31.25 16.50
N SER A 298 -19.10 30.50 17.51
CA SER A 298 -19.31 29.05 17.63
C SER A 298 -20.17 28.72 18.85
N PRO A 299 -21.21 27.87 18.72
CA PRO A 299 -22.01 27.44 19.86
C PRO A 299 -21.19 26.52 20.77
N ILE A 300 -21.40 26.63 22.08
CA ILE A 300 -20.84 25.72 23.07
C ILE A 300 -21.90 24.70 23.45
N HIS A 301 -21.55 23.42 23.31
CA HIS A 301 -22.46 22.29 23.47
C HIS A 301 -22.54 21.79 24.93
N ALA A 302 -21.49 21.98 25.71
CA ALA A 302 -21.46 21.68 27.13
C ALA A 302 -20.50 22.62 27.86
N ALA A 303 -20.84 22.97 29.10
CA ALA A 303 -19.99 23.76 29.98
C ALA A 303 -19.85 23.05 31.33
N LEU A 304 -18.60 22.90 31.79
CA LEU A 304 -18.24 22.12 32.97
C LEU A 304 -17.29 22.91 33.86
N ARG A 305 -17.38 22.70 35.16
CA ARG A 305 -16.39 23.11 36.16
C ARG A 305 -15.72 21.87 36.75
N VAL A 306 -14.40 21.89 36.84
CA VAL A 306 -13.58 20.84 37.45
C VAL A 306 -12.63 21.47 38.46
N ASP A 307 -12.71 21.02 39.72
CA ASP A 307 -11.78 21.38 40.78
C ASP A 307 -10.87 20.19 41.08
N PHE A 308 -9.58 20.33 40.79
CA PHE A 308 -8.60 19.24 40.84
C PHE A 308 -7.17 19.72 41.03
N ASP A 309 -6.26 18.80 41.32
CA ASP A 309 -4.81 19.00 41.30
C ASP A 309 -4.21 18.01 40.32
N PHE A 310 -3.16 18.39 39.60
CA PHE A 310 -2.48 17.47 38.69
C PHE A 310 -0.98 17.72 38.62
N ALA A 311 -0.26 16.69 38.19
CA ALA A 311 1.17 16.75 37.96
C ALA A 311 1.47 16.47 36.48
N MET A 312 2.31 17.32 35.88
CA MET A 312 2.92 17.01 34.59
C MET A 312 4.23 16.27 34.84
N GLU A 313 4.27 15.01 34.44
CA GLU A 313 5.40 14.11 34.65
C GLU A 313 6.44 14.21 33.54
N ARG A 314 7.59 13.53 33.72
CA ARG A 314 8.63 13.48 32.70
C ARG A 314 8.08 12.82 31.44
N GLY A 315 8.36 13.45 30.29
CA GLY A 315 7.97 12.92 28.99
C GLY A 315 8.85 11.76 28.53
N GLN A 316 8.28 10.92 27.68
CA GLN A 316 8.98 9.91 26.89
C GLN A 316 9.09 10.41 25.45
N THR A 317 10.32 10.46 24.93
CA THR A 317 10.56 10.74 23.51
C THR A 317 10.00 9.59 22.67
N LEU A 318 9.08 9.91 21.76
CA LEU A 318 8.53 8.95 20.81
C LEU A 318 9.27 9.03 19.46
N PHE A 319 9.74 10.22 19.11
CA PHE A 319 10.49 10.46 17.89
C PHE A 319 11.46 11.62 18.12
N LEU A 320 12.69 11.50 17.62
CA LEU A 320 13.70 12.53 17.72
C LEU A 320 14.47 12.63 16.41
N ARG A 321 14.49 13.83 15.84
CA ARG A 321 15.36 14.21 14.74
C ARG A 321 16.28 15.33 15.22
N VAL A 322 17.55 14.97 15.39
CA VAL A 322 18.66 15.93 15.60
C VAL A 322 19.55 15.83 14.35
N PRO A 323 19.96 16.94 13.73
CA PRO A 323 21.01 16.92 12.74
C PRO A 323 22.24 16.27 13.37
N GLN A 324 22.73 15.16 12.81
CA GLN A 324 24.03 14.66 13.24
C GLN A 324 25.05 15.76 12.93
N PRO A 325 25.93 16.14 13.89
CA PRO A 325 27.12 16.86 13.49
C PRO A 325 27.78 15.99 12.41
N SER A 326 28.15 16.60 11.27
CA SER A 326 29.14 15.96 10.41
C SER A 326 30.31 15.61 11.33
N ALA A 327 30.51 14.31 11.55
CA ALA A 327 31.52 13.84 12.47
C ALA A 327 32.85 14.51 12.06
N PRO A 328 33.71 14.92 13.02
CA PRO A 328 35.09 15.20 12.65
C PRO A 328 35.58 13.97 11.89
N SER A 329 36.04 14.18 10.67
CA SER A 329 36.37 13.11 9.73
C SER A 329 37.39 12.17 10.36
N LEU A 330 36.88 11.10 10.95
CA LEU A 330 37.57 9.82 10.98
C LEU A 330 37.90 9.51 9.51
N PRO A 331 39.06 8.91 9.21
CA PRO A 331 39.41 8.56 7.84
C PRO A 331 38.22 7.84 7.22
N ALA A 332 37.70 8.40 6.12
CA ALA A 332 36.48 7.92 5.47
C ALA A 332 36.57 6.41 5.32
N GLN A 333 35.64 5.67 5.93
CA GLN A 333 35.48 4.29 5.52
C GLN A 333 35.12 4.33 4.03
N PRO A 334 35.78 3.52 3.19
CA PRO A 334 35.46 3.49 1.78
C PRO A 334 33.98 3.12 1.61
N ARG A 335 33.30 3.78 0.66
CA ARG A 335 31.92 3.44 0.28
C ARG A 335 31.86 1.96 -0.06
N ARG A 336 30.85 1.25 0.43
CA ARG A 336 30.56 -0.13 0.01
C ARG A 336 30.09 -0.11 -1.43
N ARG A 337 30.82 -0.77 -2.33
CA ARG A 337 30.44 -0.92 -3.74
C ARG A 337 29.39 -2.01 -3.85
N VAL A 338 28.25 -1.69 -4.45
CA VAL A 338 27.14 -2.63 -4.62
C VAL A 338 26.98 -2.95 -6.10
N ALA A 339 27.24 -4.19 -6.47
CA ALA A 339 26.95 -4.71 -7.80
C ALA A 339 25.52 -5.24 -7.86
N VAL A 340 24.67 -4.60 -8.66
CA VAL A 340 23.26 -4.98 -8.83
C VAL A 340 23.13 -5.71 -10.16
N LEU A 341 22.70 -6.97 -10.10
CA LEU A 341 22.62 -7.86 -11.26
C LEU A 341 21.18 -7.95 -11.75
N GLY A 342 20.90 -7.33 -12.90
CA GLY A 342 19.57 -7.24 -13.50
C GLY A 342 18.80 -5.99 -13.06
N GLY A 343 18.28 -5.24 -14.02
CA GLY A 343 17.49 -4.01 -13.85
C GLY A 343 15.98 -4.23 -13.86
N GLY A 344 15.53 -5.35 -13.27
CA GLY A 344 14.11 -5.60 -13.03
C GLY A 344 13.58 -4.85 -11.81
N LEU A 345 12.27 -4.87 -11.61
CA LEU A 345 11.62 -4.06 -10.57
C LEU A 345 12.14 -4.36 -9.15
N GLY A 346 12.37 -5.63 -8.79
CA GLY A 346 12.89 -5.97 -7.44
C GLY A 346 14.24 -5.31 -7.15
N SER A 347 15.18 -5.40 -8.08
CA SER A 347 16.48 -4.70 -7.97
C SER A 347 16.32 -3.19 -7.89
N LEU A 348 15.52 -2.60 -8.78
CA LEU A 348 15.38 -1.15 -8.84
C LEU A 348 14.63 -0.61 -7.62
N SER A 349 13.69 -1.36 -7.04
CA SER A 349 13.06 -1.04 -5.76
C SER A 349 14.05 -1.08 -4.61
N ALA A 350 14.96 -2.06 -4.57
CA ALA A 350 16.02 -2.11 -3.56
C ALA A 350 16.95 -0.89 -3.67
N VAL A 351 17.41 -0.58 -4.89
CA VAL A 351 18.28 0.57 -5.14
C VAL A 351 17.57 1.89 -4.84
N PHE A 352 16.29 2.02 -5.22
CA PHE A 352 15.48 3.20 -4.91
C PHE A 352 15.40 3.41 -3.40
N GLU A 353 15.05 2.38 -2.63
CA GLU A 353 14.93 2.49 -1.18
C GLU A 353 16.28 2.75 -0.49
N LEU A 354 17.39 2.21 -1.00
CA LEU A 354 18.73 2.52 -0.51
C LEU A 354 19.10 3.98 -0.71
N THR A 355 18.75 4.55 -1.87
CA THR A 355 19.06 5.94 -2.23
C THR A 355 18.07 6.95 -1.64
N GLU A 356 17.00 6.49 -0.99
CA GLU A 356 16.10 7.33 -0.20
C GLU A 356 16.66 7.64 1.21
N GLN A 357 17.65 6.87 1.66
CA GLN A 357 18.24 7.04 2.98
C GLN A 357 19.13 8.30 3.02
N PRO A 358 19.04 9.14 4.07
CA PRO A 358 19.95 10.29 4.21
C PRO A 358 21.42 9.86 4.25
N GLY A 359 22.28 10.52 3.47
CA GLY A 359 23.72 10.24 3.41
C GLY A 359 24.08 8.90 2.78
N TRP A 360 23.18 8.29 2.01
CA TRP A 360 23.44 7.02 1.32
C TRP A 360 24.68 7.11 0.42
N GLU A 361 24.94 8.27 -0.19
CA GLU A 361 26.06 8.53 -1.07
C GLU A 361 27.42 8.49 -0.36
N GLU A 362 27.44 8.61 0.98
CA GLU A 362 28.63 8.40 1.79
C GLU A 362 28.85 6.92 2.13
N ARG A 363 27.81 6.09 2.02
CA ARG A 363 27.82 4.67 2.39
C ARG A 363 27.96 3.74 1.20
N PHE A 364 27.40 4.09 0.05
CA PHE A 364 27.28 3.18 -1.09
C PHE A 364 27.79 3.78 -2.41
N ASP A 365 28.38 2.93 -3.24
CA ASP A 365 28.64 3.18 -4.66
C ASP A 365 27.93 2.09 -5.48
N ILE A 366 26.81 2.41 -6.13
CA ILE A 366 25.88 1.43 -6.70
C ILE A 366 26.03 1.38 -8.22
N THR A 367 26.23 0.18 -8.77
CA THR A 367 26.27 -0.06 -10.22
C THR A 367 25.29 -1.16 -10.61
N VAL A 368 24.38 -0.84 -11.54
CA VAL A 368 23.41 -1.79 -12.11
C VAL A 368 23.94 -2.33 -13.43
N TYR A 369 24.15 -3.65 -13.49
CA TYR A 369 24.53 -4.36 -14.70
C TYR A 369 23.28 -4.90 -15.39
N GLN A 370 23.06 -4.45 -16.62
CA GLN A 370 21.85 -4.73 -17.40
C GLN A 370 22.19 -5.45 -18.70
N LEU A 371 21.48 -6.55 -18.95
CA LEU A 371 21.44 -7.22 -20.25
C LEU A 371 20.81 -6.29 -21.30
N GLY A 372 21.43 -6.13 -22.46
CA GLY A 372 20.88 -5.33 -23.55
C GLY A 372 20.74 -3.84 -23.22
N HIS A 373 19.79 -3.16 -23.89
CA HIS A 373 19.70 -1.70 -23.93
C HIS A 373 18.64 -1.08 -23.00
N ARG A 374 17.76 -1.87 -22.40
CA ARG A 374 16.64 -1.35 -21.60
C ARG A 374 16.49 -2.02 -20.24
N LEU A 375 15.93 -1.28 -19.30
CA LEU A 375 15.53 -1.79 -17.98
C LEU A 375 14.10 -2.36 -18.03
N GLY A 376 13.69 -3.03 -16.96
CA GLY A 376 12.31 -3.47 -16.79
C GLY A 376 12.15 -4.93 -16.42
N GLY A 377 13.10 -5.79 -16.83
CA GLY A 377 12.93 -7.24 -16.74
C GLY A 377 11.61 -7.65 -17.39
N LYS A 378 10.80 -8.46 -16.70
CA LYS A 378 9.46 -8.89 -17.16
C LYS A 378 8.48 -7.73 -17.41
N GLY A 379 8.71 -6.56 -16.82
CA GLY A 379 7.90 -5.35 -17.04
C GLY A 379 8.44 -4.43 -18.14
N ALA A 380 9.45 -4.87 -18.90
CA ALA A 380 10.01 -4.07 -20.00
C ALA A 380 8.99 -3.91 -21.14
N SER A 381 8.97 -2.70 -21.70
CA SER A 381 8.20 -2.35 -22.90
C SER A 381 9.11 -1.74 -23.96
N GLY A 382 8.64 -1.66 -25.21
CA GLY A 382 9.37 -1.07 -26.33
C GLY A 382 8.52 -0.09 -27.13
N ARG A 383 9.16 0.95 -27.67
CA ARG A 383 8.59 1.84 -28.68
C ARG A 383 9.10 1.46 -30.05
N ASN A 384 8.20 0.98 -30.90
CA ASN A 384 8.55 0.61 -32.27
C ASN A 384 8.49 1.84 -33.19
N ALA A 385 9.66 2.41 -33.46
CA ALA A 385 9.78 3.60 -34.29
C ALA A 385 9.40 3.36 -35.78
N GLU A 386 9.50 2.12 -36.26
CA GLU A 386 9.12 1.74 -37.62
C GLU A 386 7.59 1.69 -37.80
N VAL A 387 6.84 1.52 -36.70
CA VAL A 387 5.38 1.48 -36.70
C VAL A 387 4.82 2.47 -35.69
N ALA A 388 4.82 3.76 -36.08
CA ALA A 388 4.09 4.82 -35.36
C ALA A 388 4.44 4.96 -33.87
N GLN A 389 5.67 4.63 -33.45
CA GLN A 389 6.06 4.62 -32.02
C GLN A 389 5.10 3.80 -31.14
N ARG A 390 4.47 2.76 -31.70
CA ARG A 390 3.49 1.96 -30.96
C ARG A 390 4.16 1.27 -29.77
N ILE A 391 3.37 1.03 -28.74
CA ILE A 391 3.83 0.43 -27.49
C ILE A 391 3.76 -1.08 -27.63
N GLU A 392 4.90 -1.76 -27.48
CA GLU A 392 5.04 -3.21 -27.55
C GLU A 392 5.43 -3.77 -26.18
N GLU A 393 4.59 -4.64 -25.64
CA GLU A 393 4.63 -5.09 -24.24
C GLU A 393 4.81 -6.60 -24.13
N HIS A 394 5.45 -7.02 -23.06
CA HIS A 394 5.62 -8.45 -22.75
C HIS A 394 4.30 -9.17 -22.46
N GLY A 395 3.27 -8.45 -22.00
CA GLY A 395 1.96 -8.99 -21.65
C GLY A 395 1.03 -7.90 -21.11
N LEU A 396 -0.04 -8.30 -20.44
CA LEU A 396 -0.96 -7.35 -19.82
C LEU A 396 -0.38 -6.79 -18.51
N HIS A 397 -0.02 -5.51 -18.51
CA HIS A 397 0.50 -4.84 -17.32
C HIS A 397 -0.54 -3.92 -16.68
N ILE A 398 -1.16 -4.41 -15.59
CA ILE A 398 -2.15 -3.71 -14.78
C ILE A 398 -1.79 -3.85 -13.31
N TRP A 399 -1.95 -2.79 -12.53
CA TRP A 399 -1.68 -2.82 -11.10
C TRP A 399 -2.98 -2.94 -10.33
N PHE A 400 -3.01 -3.78 -9.29
CA PHE A 400 -4.18 -3.88 -8.43
C PHE A 400 -4.17 -2.78 -7.38
N GLY A 401 -5.34 -2.29 -6.99
CA GLY A 401 -5.46 -1.24 -5.97
C GLY A 401 -5.08 -1.65 -4.56
N PHE A 402 -4.66 -2.90 -4.33
CA PHE A 402 -4.09 -3.36 -3.06
C PHE A 402 -2.54 -3.41 -3.07
N TYR A 403 -1.91 -3.03 -4.18
CA TYR A 403 -0.44 -3.00 -4.32
C TYR A 403 0.15 -1.81 -3.54
N GLU A 404 0.19 -1.92 -2.21
CA GLU A 404 0.57 -0.83 -1.32
C GLU A 404 2.02 -0.39 -1.52
N ASN A 405 2.95 -1.34 -1.59
CA ASN A 405 4.37 -1.02 -1.66
C ASN A 405 4.72 -0.46 -3.04
N ALA A 406 4.18 -1.04 -4.11
CA ALA A 406 4.41 -0.55 -5.46
C ALA A 406 3.88 0.87 -5.66
N PHE A 407 2.65 1.16 -5.23
CA PHE A 407 2.10 2.51 -5.33
C PHE A 407 2.80 3.51 -4.40
N SER A 408 3.18 3.11 -3.18
CA SER A 408 3.95 3.97 -2.29
C SER A 408 5.31 4.35 -2.88
N MET A 409 6.04 3.38 -3.45
CA MET A 409 7.30 3.62 -4.12
C MET A 409 7.14 4.53 -5.35
N ILE A 410 6.18 4.24 -6.24
CA ILE A 410 6.05 5.02 -7.47
C ILE A 410 5.61 6.46 -7.19
N ARG A 411 4.75 6.68 -6.18
CA ARG A 411 4.36 8.03 -5.72
C ARG A 411 5.59 8.84 -5.27
N ARG A 412 6.48 8.24 -4.48
CA ARG A 412 7.75 8.87 -4.08
C ARG A 412 8.67 9.09 -5.28
N CYS A 413 8.71 8.16 -6.22
CA CYS A 413 9.52 8.28 -7.43
C CYS A 413 9.06 9.46 -8.31
N PHE A 414 7.77 9.61 -8.57
CA PHE A 414 7.22 10.77 -9.31
C PHE A 414 7.48 12.08 -8.57
N ALA A 415 7.33 12.09 -7.23
CA ALA A 415 7.65 13.27 -6.43
C ALA A 415 9.13 13.65 -6.50
N ALA A 416 10.04 12.66 -6.56
CA ALA A 416 11.48 12.86 -6.70
C ALA A 416 11.89 13.27 -8.13
N ALA A 417 11.18 12.80 -9.15
CA ALA A 417 11.45 13.14 -10.55
C ALA A 417 11.17 14.62 -10.86
N GLN A 418 10.26 15.26 -10.12
CA GLN A 418 9.96 16.70 -10.21
C GLN A 418 9.72 17.17 -11.66
N ARG A 419 8.98 16.38 -12.45
CA ARG A 419 8.68 16.74 -13.84
C ARG A 419 7.94 18.09 -13.90
N PRO A 420 8.23 18.95 -14.89
CA PRO A 420 7.62 20.27 -14.98
C PRO A 420 6.08 20.21 -14.99
N PRO A 421 5.38 21.11 -14.29
CA PRO A 421 3.92 21.19 -14.36
C PRO A 421 3.43 21.33 -15.81
N GLY A 422 2.49 20.46 -16.23
CA GLY A 422 1.96 20.43 -17.59
C GLY A 422 2.75 19.56 -18.58
N ALA A 423 3.90 19.00 -18.18
CA ALA A 423 4.53 17.92 -18.94
C ALA A 423 3.64 16.66 -18.90
N PRO A 424 3.58 15.85 -19.98
CA PRO A 424 2.79 14.62 -19.96
C PRO A 424 3.28 13.64 -18.89
N LEU A 425 2.37 13.09 -18.10
CA LEU A 425 2.68 12.17 -16.99
C LEU A 425 3.59 12.84 -15.95
N ALA A 426 3.25 14.06 -15.53
CA ALA A 426 4.02 14.79 -14.52
C ALA A 426 3.75 14.27 -13.10
N ASP A 427 2.54 13.77 -12.83
CA ASP A 427 2.13 13.19 -11.55
C ASP A 427 1.71 11.72 -11.72
N TRP A 428 1.86 10.93 -10.66
CA TRP A 428 1.47 9.52 -10.69
C TRP A 428 -0.03 9.33 -11.01
N ARG A 429 -0.91 10.27 -10.64
CA ARG A 429 -2.35 10.22 -10.99
C ARG A 429 -2.63 10.50 -12.45
N GLU A 430 -1.69 11.12 -13.16
CA GLU A 430 -1.74 11.22 -14.62
C GLU A 430 -1.24 9.92 -15.25
N ALA A 431 -0.28 9.25 -14.62
CA ALA A 431 0.32 8.01 -15.10
C ALA A 431 -0.52 6.75 -14.82
N PHE A 432 -1.33 6.74 -13.76
CA PHE A 432 -2.22 5.64 -13.38
C PHE A 432 -3.66 6.13 -13.27
N LYS A 433 -4.59 5.46 -13.95
CA LYS A 433 -6.03 5.75 -13.86
C LYS A 433 -6.81 4.57 -13.28
N PRO A 434 -7.82 4.84 -12.43
CA PRO A 434 -8.63 3.81 -11.82
C PRO A 434 -9.39 3.00 -12.86
N HIS A 435 -9.55 1.70 -12.60
CA HIS A 435 -10.27 0.76 -13.44
C HIS A 435 -11.16 -0.15 -12.60
N HIS A 436 -12.46 -0.11 -12.88
CA HIS A 436 -13.51 -0.77 -12.10
C HIS A 436 -14.20 -1.91 -12.85
N HIS A 437 -14.06 -1.96 -14.18
CA HIS A 437 -14.84 -2.83 -15.05
C HIS A 437 -14.10 -4.12 -15.42
N VAL A 438 -14.42 -5.20 -14.73
CA VAL A 438 -13.83 -6.52 -15.00
C VAL A 438 -14.90 -7.46 -15.54
N VAL A 439 -14.54 -8.26 -16.54
CA VAL A 439 -15.40 -9.30 -17.11
C VAL A 439 -14.70 -10.65 -16.91
N VAL A 440 -15.44 -11.66 -16.50
CA VAL A 440 -14.95 -13.05 -16.55
C VAL A 440 -15.90 -13.90 -17.37
N GLU A 441 -15.37 -14.76 -18.22
CA GLU A 441 -16.18 -15.54 -19.15
C GLU A 441 -16.46 -16.95 -18.60
N GLU A 442 -17.72 -17.38 -18.72
CA GLU A 442 -18.16 -18.72 -18.34
C GLU A 442 -18.61 -19.49 -19.58
N ALA A 443 -17.94 -20.61 -19.88
CA ALA A 443 -18.35 -21.50 -20.95
C ALA A 443 -19.56 -22.36 -20.52
N LEU A 444 -20.72 -22.15 -21.14
CA LEU A 444 -21.96 -22.88 -20.90
C LEU A 444 -22.55 -23.37 -22.23
N ASP A 445 -22.78 -24.68 -22.34
CA ASP A 445 -23.37 -25.32 -23.54
C ASP A 445 -22.65 -24.98 -24.86
N GLY A 446 -21.33 -24.72 -24.80
CA GLY A 446 -20.51 -24.36 -25.96
C GLY A 446 -20.51 -22.85 -26.29
N GLU A 447 -21.17 -22.02 -25.49
CA GLU A 447 -21.19 -20.56 -25.63
C GLU A 447 -20.54 -19.89 -24.41
N PHE A 448 -19.81 -18.80 -24.64
CA PHE A 448 -19.28 -17.97 -23.56
C PHE A 448 -20.34 -16.97 -23.08
N ARG A 449 -20.53 -16.92 -21.76
CA ARG A 449 -21.45 -15.99 -21.11
C ARG A 449 -20.67 -15.06 -20.16
N PRO A 450 -20.75 -13.73 -20.36
CA PRO A 450 -19.95 -12.75 -19.62
C PRO A 450 -20.50 -12.53 -18.21
N TRP A 451 -19.59 -12.48 -17.24
CA TRP A 451 -19.85 -11.96 -15.90
C TRP A 451 -19.27 -10.55 -15.80
N THR A 452 -20.07 -9.55 -16.17
CA THR A 452 -19.68 -8.16 -16.02
C THR A 452 -19.75 -7.73 -14.56
N MET A 453 -18.61 -7.32 -14.01
CA MET A 453 -18.45 -6.83 -12.64
C MET A 453 -17.97 -5.38 -12.66
N ILE A 454 -18.72 -4.50 -11.99
CA ILE A 454 -18.29 -3.13 -11.71
C ILE A 454 -17.93 -3.05 -10.23
N PHE A 455 -16.63 -3.00 -9.93
CA PHE A 455 -16.15 -2.89 -8.55
C PHE A 455 -16.38 -1.49 -8.02
N PRO A 456 -16.95 -1.33 -6.81
CA PRO A 456 -17.20 0.00 -6.25
C PRO A 456 -15.89 0.74 -5.95
N GLU A 457 -15.94 2.06 -5.93
CA GLU A 457 -14.81 2.86 -5.46
C GLU A 457 -14.59 2.64 -3.95
N ALA A 458 -13.35 2.29 -3.58
CA ALA A 458 -12.95 2.09 -2.19
C ALA A 458 -12.26 3.34 -1.63
N ALA A 459 -12.42 3.60 -0.32
CA ALA A 459 -11.85 4.78 0.31
C ALA A 459 -10.30 4.76 0.35
N GLY A 460 -9.69 5.94 0.17
CA GLY A 460 -8.24 6.13 0.17
C GLY A 460 -7.60 5.86 -1.19
N GLU A 461 -6.27 6.01 -1.26
CA GLU A 461 -5.49 5.73 -2.46
C GLU A 461 -4.47 4.62 -2.18
N PRO A 462 -4.15 3.77 -3.18
CA PRO A 462 -3.14 2.76 -2.98
C PRO A 462 -1.79 3.40 -2.60
N GLY A 463 -1.07 2.76 -1.67
CA GLY A 463 0.17 3.29 -1.09
C GLY A 463 -0.01 4.13 0.17
N ASP A 464 -1.25 4.36 0.62
CA ASP A 464 -1.54 4.99 1.93
C ASP A 464 -1.26 4.04 3.14
N GLY A 465 -0.81 2.80 2.88
CA GLY A 465 -0.66 1.74 3.88
C GLY A 465 -1.95 0.93 4.02
N ASP A 466 -2.03 -0.07 4.91
CA ASP A 466 -3.22 -0.95 4.98
C ASP A 466 -4.24 -0.54 6.09
N PRO A 467 -5.31 0.22 5.78
CA PRO A 467 -6.40 0.54 6.72
C PRO A 467 -7.47 -0.57 6.77
N SER A 468 -7.32 -1.66 6.02
CA SER A 468 -8.39 -2.63 5.77
C SER A 468 -8.70 -3.52 6.99
N GLY A 469 -7.89 -3.44 8.05
CA GLY A 469 -8.08 -4.17 9.31
C GLY A 469 -7.53 -5.61 9.30
N GLY A 470 -6.76 -5.98 8.28
CA GLY A 470 -6.07 -7.26 8.17
C GLY A 470 -6.99 -8.47 7.90
N PRO A 471 -6.42 -9.69 7.95
CA PRO A 471 -7.12 -10.93 7.57
C PRO A 471 -8.44 -11.17 8.32
N ILE A 472 -8.52 -10.85 9.63
CA ILE A 472 -9.76 -10.97 10.41
C ILE A 472 -10.86 -10.09 9.80
N ALA A 473 -10.56 -8.83 9.54
CA ALA A 473 -11.54 -7.89 9.02
C ALA A 473 -12.00 -8.29 7.61
N TRP A 474 -11.11 -8.88 6.79
CA TRP A 474 -11.49 -9.45 5.50
C TRP A 474 -12.47 -10.60 5.65
N VAL A 475 -12.22 -11.54 6.56
CA VAL A 475 -13.11 -12.68 6.82
C VAL A 475 -14.46 -12.24 7.38
N GLN A 476 -14.49 -11.24 8.26
CA GLN A 476 -15.74 -10.65 8.75
C GLN A 476 -16.56 -10.00 7.61
N ARG A 477 -15.90 -9.26 6.72
CA ARG A 477 -16.57 -8.65 5.54
C ARG A 477 -17.06 -9.71 4.57
N LEU A 478 -16.27 -10.75 4.34
CA LEU A 478 -16.66 -11.91 3.53
C LEU A 478 -17.93 -12.56 4.10
N ALA A 479 -17.96 -12.85 5.40
CA ALA A 479 -19.13 -13.43 6.06
C ALA A 479 -20.36 -12.51 6.04
N SER A 480 -20.15 -11.19 6.12
CA SER A 480 -21.22 -10.20 5.95
C SER A 480 -21.79 -10.22 4.53
N ALA A 481 -20.93 -10.23 3.51
CA ALA A 481 -21.36 -10.29 2.11
C ALA A 481 -22.11 -11.60 1.81
N THR A 482 -21.62 -12.74 2.31
CA THR A 482 -22.29 -14.03 2.14
C THR A 482 -23.69 -14.04 2.76
N ALA A 483 -23.85 -13.45 3.95
CA ALA A 483 -25.14 -13.38 4.63
C ALA A 483 -26.16 -12.56 3.82
N THR A 484 -25.74 -11.39 3.33
CA THR A 484 -26.58 -10.52 2.48
C THR A 484 -27.02 -11.24 1.19
N LEU A 485 -26.11 -11.96 0.53
CA LEU A 485 -26.44 -12.72 -0.68
C LEU A 485 -27.42 -13.86 -0.38
N LEU A 486 -27.24 -14.56 0.74
CA LEU A 486 -28.11 -15.66 1.16
C LEU A 486 -29.52 -15.17 1.51
N GLU A 487 -29.65 -14.05 2.21
CA GLU A 487 -30.93 -13.39 2.50
C GLU A 487 -31.63 -12.94 1.21
N THR A 488 -30.87 -12.37 0.27
CA THR A 488 -31.40 -11.94 -1.03
C THR A 488 -31.91 -13.13 -1.85
N ALA A 489 -31.11 -14.19 -1.95
CA ALA A 489 -31.50 -15.42 -2.65
C ALA A 489 -32.76 -16.06 -2.04
N LEU A 490 -32.90 -16.00 -0.70
CA LEU A 490 -34.10 -16.46 0.00
C LEU A 490 -35.33 -15.62 -0.39
N ALA A 491 -35.22 -14.29 -0.38
CA ALA A 491 -36.32 -13.41 -0.73
C ALA A 491 -36.83 -13.66 -2.15
N VAL A 492 -35.92 -13.85 -3.12
CA VAL A 492 -36.26 -14.19 -4.51
C VAL A 492 -36.94 -15.56 -4.59
N SER A 493 -36.40 -16.59 -3.93
CA SER A 493 -37.03 -17.92 -3.89
C SER A 493 -38.43 -17.93 -3.27
N GLN A 494 -38.70 -17.04 -2.31
CA GLN A 494 -40.00 -16.92 -1.67
C GLN A 494 -41.04 -16.18 -2.52
N ALA A 495 -40.62 -15.41 -3.52
CA ALA A 495 -41.49 -14.60 -4.38
C ALA A 495 -42.02 -15.34 -5.62
N GLU A 496 -41.55 -16.55 -5.94
CA GLU A 496 -42.02 -17.30 -7.12
C GLU A 496 -43.48 -17.81 -6.98
N PRO A 497 -44.37 -17.47 -7.94
CA PRO A 497 -45.82 -17.65 -7.80
C PRO A 497 -46.35 -19.10 -7.94
N ASP A 498 -45.55 -20.06 -8.40
CA ASP A 498 -46.00 -21.43 -8.72
C ASP A 498 -45.69 -22.50 -7.64
N ARG A 499 -45.38 -22.08 -6.40
CA ARG A 499 -45.10 -23.03 -5.30
C ARG A 499 -46.38 -23.67 -4.74
N ARG A 500 -46.59 -24.97 -5.04
CA ARG A 500 -47.54 -25.87 -4.36
C ARG A 500 -47.35 -25.86 -2.83
N PRO A 501 -48.41 -26.17 -2.04
CA PRO A 501 -48.36 -26.05 -0.57
C PRO A 501 -47.23 -26.88 0.06
N ARG A 502 -46.47 -26.22 0.94
CA ARG A 502 -45.25 -26.70 1.60
C ARG A 502 -45.52 -27.95 2.46
N GLY A 503 -44.91 -29.08 2.11
CA GLY A 503 -44.76 -30.25 2.97
C GLY A 503 -43.61 -30.09 3.99
N PRO A 504 -43.31 -31.12 4.81
CA PRO A 504 -42.28 -31.07 5.85
C PRO A 504 -40.85 -30.72 5.38
N GLY A 505 -40.53 -30.84 4.08
CA GLY A 505 -39.23 -30.44 3.51
C GLY A 505 -38.91 -28.96 3.64
N ALA A 506 -39.90 -28.07 3.46
CA ALA A 506 -39.69 -26.61 3.52
C ALA A 506 -39.33 -26.10 4.94
N TRP A 507 -39.71 -26.86 5.97
CA TRP A 507 -39.34 -26.57 7.36
C TRP A 507 -37.86 -26.88 7.62
N ILE A 508 -37.36 -27.98 7.05
CA ILE A 508 -35.95 -28.39 7.14
C ILE A 508 -35.06 -27.38 6.39
N GLU A 509 -35.52 -26.87 5.25
CA GLU A 509 -34.84 -25.82 4.47
C GLU A 509 -34.67 -24.51 5.24
N ASN A 510 -35.75 -23.97 5.80
CA ASN A 510 -35.69 -22.73 6.58
C ASN A 510 -34.82 -22.89 7.83
N ALA A 511 -34.84 -24.07 8.46
CA ALA A 511 -33.98 -24.36 9.61
C ALA A 511 -32.49 -24.46 9.22
N ALA A 512 -32.17 -25.09 8.09
CA ALA A 512 -30.80 -25.17 7.56
C ALA A 512 -30.26 -23.77 7.20
N LEU A 513 -31.07 -22.95 6.54
CA LEU A 513 -30.70 -21.59 6.15
C LEU A 513 -30.55 -20.67 7.38
N GLY A 514 -31.46 -20.75 8.35
CA GLY A 514 -31.34 -20.02 9.61
C GLY A 514 -30.09 -20.42 10.41
N ALA A 515 -29.70 -21.69 10.39
CA ALA A 515 -28.44 -22.15 10.99
C ALA A 515 -27.21 -21.56 10.28
N LEU A 516 -27.25 -21.47 8.94
CA LEU A 516 -26.17 -20.89 8.15
C LEU A 516 -26.00 -19.39 8.41
N LEU A 517 -27.10 -18.62 8.43
CA LEU A 517 -27.08 -17.20 8.80
C LEU A 517 -26.57 -16.98 10.22
N SER A 518 -27.00 -17.82 11.18
CA SER A 518 -26.51 -17.75 12.57
C SER A 518 -25.01 -18.00 12.67
N ALA A 519 -24.48 -18.95 11.87
CA ALA A 519 -23.05 -19.21 11.81
C ALA A 519 -22.28 -18.02 11.21
N LEU A 520 -22.76 -17.42 10.11
CA LEU A 520 -22.16 -16.23 9.51
C LEU A 520 -22.15 -15.03 10.47
N GLN A 521 -23.24 -14.81 11.21
CA GLN A 521 -23.31 -13.77 12.24
C GLN A 521 -22.32 -13.99 13.39
N LEU A 522 -21.97 -15.24 13.69
CA LEU A 522 -20.92 -15.54 14.66
C LEU A 522 -19.53 -15.23 14.08
N VAL A 523 -19.27 -15.58 12.82
CA VAL A 523 -18.03 -15.24 12.11
C VAL A 523 -17.85 -13.71 12.03
N GLN A 524 -18.92 -12.95 11.81
CA GLN A 524 -18.89 -11.48 11.85
C GLN A 524 -18.46 -10.90 13.22
N LYS A 525 -18.61 -11.67 14.30
CA LYS A 525 -18.21 -11.30 15.66
C LYS A 525 -16.84 -11.87 16.07
N LEU A 526 -16.10 -12.47 15.14
CA LEU A 526 -14.73 -12.95 15.35
C LEU A 526 -13.87 -11.85 15.96
N SER A 527 -13.05 -12.21 16.96
CA SER A 527 -12.01 -11.35 17.51
C SER A 527 -10.71 -12.14 17.62
N VAL A 528 -9.56 -11.46 17.76
CA VAL A 528 -8.25 -12.11 17.92
C VAL A 528 -8.27 -13.14 19.05
N ALA A 529 -8.91 -12.81 20.18
CA ALA A 529 -9.04 -13.71 21.34
C ALA A 529 -9.90 -14.97 21.07
N ALA A 530 -10.79 -14.93 20.07
CA ALA A 530 -11.66 -16.05 19.72
C ALA A 530 -11.01 -17.05 18.74
N ILE A 531 -9.89 -16.68 18.11
CA ILE A 531 -9.19 -17.54 17.13
C ILE A 531 -8.55 -18.77 17.79
N ASP A 532 -8.17 -18.64 19.06
CA ASP A 532 -7.62 -19.73 19.88
C ASP A 532 -8.65 -20.40 20.79
N ASP A 533 -9.92 -19.97 20.74
CA ASP A 533 -10.98 -20.57 21.54
C ASP A 533 -11.42 -21.92 20.94
N PRO A 534 -11.17 -23.06 21.62
CA PRO A 534 -11.57 -24.36 21.14
C PRO A 534 -13.09 -24.52 21.01
N GLU A 535 -13.89 -23.77 21.79
CA GLU A 535 -15.35 -23.79 21.69
C GLU A 535 -15.85 -23.06 20.44
N PHE A 536 -15.17 -21.98 20.02
CA PHE A 536 -15.49 -21.25 18.79
C PHE A 536 -15.21 -22.11 17.55
N ALA A 537 -14.02 -22.73 17.50
CA ALA A 537 -13.67 -23.70 16.47
C ALA A 537 -14.64 -24.90 16.47
N ALA A 538 -14.98 -25.44 17.65
CA ALA A 538 -15.92 -26.54 17.78
C ALA A 538 -17.37 -26.16 17.41
N LEU A 539 -17.77 -24.88 17.45
CA LEU A 539 -19.12 -24.44 17.09
C LEU A 539 -19.34 -24.41 15.56
N LEU A 540 -18.29 -24.06 14.81
CA LEU A 540 -18.27 -24.03 13.34
C LEU A 540 -17.89 -25.39 12.75
N ASP A 541 -17.12 -26.19 13.49
CA ASP A 541 -16.81 -27.59 13.15
C ASP A 541 -17.99 -28.55 13.39
N ARG A 542 -19.08 -28.08 14.00
CA ARG A 542 -20.30 -28.89 14.08
C ARG A 542 -20.78 -29.14 12.65
N GLY A 543 -20.98 -30.42 12.35
CA GLY A 543 -21.61 -30.89 11.12
C GLY A 543 -22.93 -30.20 10.69
N PRO A 544 -23.71 -29.43 11.49
CA PRO A 544 -24.87 -28.68 10.99
C PRO A 544 -24.57 -27.63 9.92
N VAL A 545 -23.45 -26.88 9.92
CA VAL A 545 -23.18 -25.88 8.86
C VAL A 545 -22.88 -26.58 7.54
N THR A 546 -22.00 -27.59 7.55
CA THR A 546 -21.71 -28.41 6.36
C THR A 546 -22.95 -29.20 5.91
N ARG A 547 -23.74 -29.76 6.84
CA ARG A 547 -25.01 -30.44 6.51
C ARG A 547 -26.06 -29.48 5.97
N ALA A 548 -26.19 -28.28 6.54
CA ALA A 548 -27.10 -27.24 6.10
C ALA A 548 -26.73 -26.78 4.69
N ARG A 549 -25.45 -26.48 4.44
CA ARG A 549 -24.93 -26.18 3.10
C ARG A 549 -25.25 -27.30 2.12
N LYS A 550 -24.95 -28.56 2.46
CA LYS A 550 -25.25 -29.72 1.60
C LYS A 550 -26.75 -29.91 1.35
N GLN A 551 -27.60 -29.65 2.34
CA GLN A 551 -29.05 -29.70 2.21
C GLN A 551 -29.59 -28.58 1.34
N VAL A 552 -29.07 -27.35 1.47
CA VAL A 552 -29.44 -26.22 0.61
C VAL A 552 -28.96 -26.48 -0.83
N LEU A 553 -27.72 -26.95 -1.02
CA LEU A 553 -27.15 -27.36 -2.32
C LEU A 553 -28.04 -28.35 -3.07
N ALA A 554 -28.34 -29.50 -2.45
CA ALA A 554 -29.08 -30.60 -3.08
C ALA A 554 -30.51 -30.19 -3.51
N GLN A 555 -31.06 -29.14 -2.91
CA GLN A 555 -32.37 -28.61 -3.23
C GLN A 555 -32.33 -27.53 -4.31
N LEU A 556 -31.34 -26.63 -4.25
CA LEU A 556 -31.19 -25.56 -5.22
C LEU A 556 -30.58 -26.05 -6.54
N GLU A 557 -29.85 -27.16 -6.57
CA GLU A 557 -29.25 -27.74 -7.80
C GLU A 557 -30.22 -27.81 -8.98
N ARG A 558 -31.49 -28.16 -8.73
CA ARG A 558 -32.52 -28.24 -9.79
C ARG A 558 -32.99 -26.88 -10.32
N LEU A 559 -32.95 -25.85 -9.47
CA LEU A 559 -33.29 -24.47 -9.82
C LEU A 559 -32.11 -23.79 -10.54
N ILE A 560 -30.90 -24.02 -10.03
CA ILE A 560 -29.63 -23.49 -10.56
C ILE A 560 -29.35 -24.03 -11.97
N ALA A 561 -29.59 -25.32 -12.22
CA ALA A 561 -29.36 -25.93 -13.52
C ALA A 561 -30.27 -25.38 -14.64
N ARG A 562 -31.28 -24.55 -14.32
CA ARG A 562 -32.28 -24.05 -15.27
C ARG A 562 -32.39 -22.53 -15.31
N ASN A 563 -31.69 -21.79 -14.43
CA ASN A 563 -31.81 -20.34 -14.33
C ASN A 563 -30.45 -19.68 -14.02
N GLU A 564 -29.94 -18.92 -14.99
CA GLU A 564 -28.67 -18.18 -14.88
C GLU A 564 -28.68 -17.11 -13.78
N GLU A 565 -29.80 -16.42 -13.58
CA GLU A 565 -29.93 -15.36 -12.55
C GLU A 565 -29.76 -15.92 -11.13
N VAL A 566 -30.04 -17.21 -10.95
CA VAL A 566 -29.87 -17.92 -9.68
C VAL A 566 -28.50 -18.62 -9.61
N ARG A 567 -27.96 -19.06 -10.75
CA ARG A 567 -26.67 -19.76 -10.85
C ARG A 567 -25.50 -18.90 -10.35
N ARG A 568 -25.40 -17.65 -10.79
CA ARG A 568 -24.23 -16.80 -10.49
C ARG A 568 -24.14 -16.43 -9.01
N PRO A 569 -25.20 -15.90 -8.36
CA PRO A 569 -25.17 -15.65 -6.92
C PRO A 569 -24.89 -16.92 -6.14
N TRP A 570 -25.35 -18.08 -6.62
CA TRP A 570 -25.10 -19.36 -5.96
C TRP A 570 -23.62 -19.75 -5.96
N ILE A 571 -22.95 -19.67 -7.11
CA ILE A 571 -21.51 -19.93 -7.22
C ILE A 571 -20.74 -19.04 -6.24
N VAL A 572 -21.09 -17.75 -6.16
CA VAL A 572 -20.45 -16.80 -5.23
C VAL A 572 -20.71 -17.20 -3.77
N ILE A 573 -21.94 -17.53 -3.40
CA ILE A 573 -22.28 -17.98 -2.03
C ILE A 573 -21.50 -19.26 -1.69
N ASP A 574 -21.52 -20.27 -2.57
CA ASP A 574 -20.87 -21.55 -2.34
C ASP A 574 -19.35 -21.41 -2.23
N LEU A 575 -18.73 -20.57 -3.06
CA LEU A 575 -17.32 -20.23 -2.99
C LEU A 575 -16.97 -19.58 -1.65
N GLN A 576 -17.69 -18.52 -1.25
CA GLN A 576 -17.43 -17.81 0.00
C GLN A 576 -17.62 -18.72 1.23
N LEU A 577 -18.64 -19.58 1.21
CA LEU A 577 -18.86 -20.55 2.29
C LEU A 577 -17.74 -21.60 2.36
N ALA A 578 -17.23 -22.09 1.22
CA ALA A 578 -16.08 -22.99 1.19
C ALA A 578 -14.85 -22.31 1.79
N MET A 579 -14.54 -21.08 1.38
CA MET A 579 -13.40 -20.32 1.91
C MET A 579 -13.53 -20.06 3.40
N ILE A 580 -14.68 -19.57 3.88
CA ILE A 580 -14.92 -19.34 5.32
C ILE A 580 -14.74 -20.66 6.09
N THR A 581 -15.31 -21.75 5.59
CA THR A 581 -15.20 -23.07 6.23
C THR A 581 -13.74 -23.53 6.33
N GLY A 582 -12.97 -23.41 5.25
CA GLY A 582 -11.56 -23.80 5.22
C GLY A 582 -10.69 -22.92 6.11
N ILE A 583 -10.86 -21.60 6.06
CA ILE A 583 -10.15 -20.64 6.92
C ILE A 583 -10.26 -21.01 8.39
N ILE A 584 -11.46 -21.39 8.83
CA ILE A 584 -11.73 -21.76 10.21
C ILE A 584 -11.17 -23.15 10.53
N ARG A 585 -11.46 -24.15 9.69
CA ARG A 585 -11.07 -25.55 9.96
C ARG A 585 -9.57 -25.76 9.98
N ASP A 586 -8.86 -25.14 9.04
CA ASP A 586 -7.40 -25.30 8.93
C ASP A 586 -6.65 -24.29 9.81
N ARG A 587 -7.41 -23.45 10.54
CA ARG A 587 -6.91 -22.40 11.42
C ARG A 587 -5.99 -21.42 10.69
N VAL A 588 -6.37 -21.03 9.47
CA VAL A 588 -5.58 -20.14 8.61
C VAL A 588 -5.29 -18.81 9.30
N LEU A 589 -6.27 -18.22 9.99
CA LEU A 589 -6.04 -16.97 10.73
C LEU A 589 -5.06 -17.12 11.91
N ALA A 590 -4.86 -18.33 12.44
CA ALA A 590 -3.93 -18.58 13.54
C ALA A 590 -2.53 -19.02 13.04
N ARG A 591 -2.49 -19.75 11.93
CA ARG A 591 -1.29 -20.39 11.39
C ARG A 591 -0.67 -19.64 10.20
N GLY A 592 -1.33 -18.62 9.68
CA GLY A 592 -0.98 -17.94 8.42
C GLY A 592 -1.58 -18.64 7.20
N PHE A 593 -1.63 -17.94 6.06
CA PHE A 593 -2.07 -18.51 4.78
C PHE A 593 -1.13 -19.60 4.27
N GLU A 594 0.15 -19.54 4.62
CA GLU A 594 1.17 -20.54 4.28
C GLU A 594 0.84 -21.95 4.80
N ALA A 595 -0.03 -22.04 5.83
CA ALA A 595 -0.45 -23.30 6.42
C ALA A 595 -1.22 -24.24 5.48
N ILE A 596 -1.66 -23.73 4.32
CA ILE A 596 -2.41 -24.47 3.29
C ILE A 596 -1.74 -24.39 1.91
N ASP A 597 -0.50 -23.90 1.82
CA ASP A 597 0.21 -23.77 0.53
C ASP A 597 0.65 -25.12 -0.06
N ASP A 598 0.57 -26.22 0.68
CA ASP A 598 0.80 -27.58 0.19
C ASP A 598 -0.34 -28.09 -0.70
N LEU A 599 -1.50 -27.43 -0.67
CA LEU A 599 -2.68 -27.81 -1.43
C LEU A 599 -2.90 -26.89 -2.63
N ASP A 600 -3.41 -27.48 -3.71
CA ASP A 600 -3.99 -26.72 -4.81
C ASP A 600 -5.29 -26.02 -4.36
N PHE A 601 -5.54 -24.80 -4.83
CA PHE A 601 -6.70 -24.02 -4.42
C PHE A 601 -8.04 -24.72 -4.67
N VAL A 602 -8.20 -25.39 -5.82
CA VAL A 602 -9.44 -26.12 -6.13
C VAL A 602 -9.56 -27.39 -5.30
N ALA A 603 -8.45 -28.10 -5.09
CA ALA A 603 -8.42 -29.24 -4.18
C ALA A 603 -8.81 -28.84 -2.74
N TRP A 604 -8.29 -27.71 -2.27
CA TRP A 604 -8.62 -27.14 -0.96
C TRP A 604 -10.10 -26.77 -0.86
N LEU A 605 -10.64 -26.02 -1.83
CA LEU A 605 -12.07 -25.68 -1.89
C LEU A 605 -12.97 -26.93 -1.86
N ARG A 606 -12.63 -27.96 -2.65
CA ARG A 606 -13.37 -29.24 -2.68
C ARG A 606 -13.33 -29.94 -1.33
N SER A 607 -12.18 -29.95 -0.65
CA SER A 607 -12.03 -30.53 0.69
C SER A 607 -12.89 -29.83 1.75
N HIS A 608 -13.21 -28.55 1.53
CA HIS A 608 -14.12 -27.77 2.37
C HIS A 608 -15.54 -27.66 1.83
N GLY A 609 -15.91 -28.52 0.87
CA GLY A 609 -17.28 -28.76 0.44
C GLY A 609 -17.78 -27.91 -0.71
N ALA A 610 -16.90 -27.21 -1.45
CA ALA A 610 -17.25 -26.60 -2.74
C ALA A 610 -17.90 -27.62 -3.67
N SER A 611 -19.00 -27.23 -4.30
CA SER A 611 -19.67 -28.05 -5.31
C SER A 611 -18.85 -28.09 -6.61
N GLU A 612 -19.03 -29.14 -7.42
CA GLU A 612 -18.35 -29.24 -8.72
C GLU A 612 -18.69 -28.07 -9.65
N LEU A 613 -19.89 -27.52 -9.49
CA LEU A 613 -20.33 -26.29 -10.15
C LEU A 613 -19.41 -25.10 -9.84
N THR A 614 -18.95 -24.99 -8.60
CA THR A 614 -18.14 -23.86 -8.12
C THR A 614 -16.66 -24.06 -8.39
N THR A 615 -16.15 -25.29 -8.22
CA THR A 615 -14.71 -25.60 -8.25
C THR A 615 -14.02 -25.27 -9.57
N TRP A 616 -14.77 -25.17 -10.67
CA TRP A 616 -14.23 -24.73 -11.96
C TRP A 616 -15.12 -23.67 -12.62
N SER A 617 -15.77 -22.84 -11.80
CA SER A 617 -16.54 -21.69 -12.26
C SER A 617 -15.63 -20.54 -12.71
N ALA A 618 -16.16 -19.59 -13.48
CA ALA A 618 -15.39 -18.45 -13.99
C ALA A 618 -14.64 -17.65 -12.89
N PRO A 619 -15.24 -17.33 -11.71
CA PRO A 619 -14.52 -16.65 -10.63
C PRO A 619 -13.40 -17.47 -9.97
N VAL A 620 -13.38 -18.79 -10.14
CA VAL A 620 -12.31 -19.67 -9.63
C VAL A 620 -11.25 -19.88 -10.69
N ARG A 621 -11.64 -20.18 -11.94
CA ARG A 621 -10.71 -20.37 -13.06
C ARG A 621 -9.84 -19.14 -13.30
N VAL A 622 -10.43 -17.94 -13.29
CA VAL A 622 -9.70 -16.68 -13.51
C VAL A 622 -8.52 -16.49 -12.55
N MET A 623 -8.53 -17.12 -11.38
CA MET A 623 -7.42 -17.05 -10.43
C MET A 623 -6.17 -17.79 -10.91
N TYR A 624 -6.34 -18.85 -11.70
CA TYR A 624 -5.24 -19.56 -12.35
C TYR A 624 -4.76 -18.76 -13.56
N ASP A 625 -5.67 -18.28 -14.39
CA ASP A 625 -5.38 -17.52 -15.61
C ASP A 625 -4.58 -16.24 -15.29
N LEU A 626 -5.00 -15.51 -14.25
CA LEU A 626 -4.35 -14.25 -13.81
C LEU A 626 -2.86 -14.42 -13.48
N VAL A 627 -2.46 -15.61 -13.05
CA VAL A 627 -1.07 -15.94 -12.66
C VAL A 627 -0.45 -16.99 -13.57
N PHE A 628 -1.05 -17.24 -14.73
CA PHE A 628 -0.63 -18.27 -15.69
C PHE A 628 -0.37 -19.63 -15.00
N GLY A 629 -1.19 -19.98 -14.01
CA GLY A 629 -1.01 -21.07 -13.06
C GLY A 629 -1.19 -22.47 -13.66
N TYR A 630 -0.40 -22.79 -14.68
CA TYR A 630 -0.45 -24.03 -15.45
C TYR A 630 0.94 -24.67 -15.45
N GLU A 631 1.07 -25.84 -14.83
CA GLU A 631 2.38 -26.47 -14.61
C GLU A 631 3.02 -26.88 -15.94
N GLY A 632 4.16 -26.26 -16.30
CA GLY A 632 4.81 -26.46 -17.60
C GLY A 632 4.05 -25.88 -18.79
N GLY A 633 3.07 -25.00 -18.54
CA GLY A 633 2.18 -24.45 -19.57
C GLY A 633 1.17 -25.47 -20.10
N ASP A 634 0.97 -26.59 -19.40
CA ASP A 634 -0.03 -27.59 -19.72
C ASP A 634 -1.40 -27.18 -19.16
N LEU A 635 -2.33 -26.90 -20.07
CA LEU A 635 -3.69 -26.43 -19.76
C LEU A 635 -4.51 -27.46 -18.96
N GLU A 636 -4.15 -28.74 -19.02
CA GLU A 636 -4.80 -29.80 -18.24
C GLU A 636 -4.23 -29.93 -16.81
N ARG A 637 -3.22 -29.11 -16.47
CA ARG A 637 -2.54 -29.12 -15.17
C ARG A 637 -2.57 -27.75 -14.49
N PRO A 638 -3.77 -27.19 -14.23
CA PRO A 638 -3.88 -25.97 -13.42
C PRO A 638 -3.40 -26.24 -11.99
N ARG A 639 -2.51 -25.39 -11.49
CA ARG A 639 -1.88 -25.52 -10.17
C ARG A 639 -1.61 -24.15 -9.56
N LEU A 640 -2.20 -23.91 -8.40
CA LEU A 640 -1.96 -22.69 -7.61
C LEU A 640 -2.07 -23.00 -6.11
N ALA A 641 -1.04 -22.65 -5.33
CA ALA A 641 -1.03 -22.82 -3.89
C ALA A 641 -2.24 -22.13 -3.24
N ALA A 642 -2.97 -22.87 -2.40
CA ALA A 642 -4.26 -22.41 -1.87
C ALA A 642 -4.13 -21.17 -0.98
N GLY A 643 -3.04 -21.05 -0.21
CA GLY A 643 -2.77 -19.89 0.64
C GLY A 643 -2.53 -18.63 -0.18
N VAL A 644 -1.68 -18.73 -1.21
CA VAL A 644 -1.44 -17.65 -2.19
C VAL A 644 -2.73 -17.21 -2.88
N ALA A 645 -3.52 -18.16 -3.41
CA ALA A 645 -4.80 -17.86 -4.06
C ALA A 645 -5.77 -17.14 -3.12
N LEU A 646 -5.99 -17.71 -1.93
CA LEU A 646 -6.92 -17.17 -0.95
C LEU A 646 -6.50 -15.77 -0.48
N ARG A 647 -5.21 -15.56 -0.21
CA ARG A 647 -4.64 -14.26 0.15
C ARG A 647 -4.86 -13.24 -0.96
N GLY A 648 -4.60 -13.60 -2.22
CA GLY A 648 -4.85 -12.76 -3.40
C GLY A 648 -6.32 -12.36 -3.53
N ILE A 649 -7.25 -13.31 -3.42
CA ILE A 649 -8.71 -13.07 -3.50
C ILE A 649 -9.15 -12.09 -2.42
N LEU A 650 -8.76 -12.31 -1.15
CA LEU A 650 -9.18 -11.45 -0.05
C LEU A 650 -8.63 -10.03 -0.21
N ARG A 651 -7.40 -9.87 -0.69
CA ARG A 651 -6.82 -8.54 -0.97
C ARG A 651 -7.53 -7.85 -2.15
N MET A 652 -7.84 -8.57 -3.22
CA MET A 652 -8.58 -8.02 -4.37
C MET A 652 -9.98 -7.57 -4.03
N ILE A 653 -10.70 -8.26 -3.14
CA ILE A 653 -12.11 -7.95 -2.85
C ILE A 653 -12.25 -7.00 -1.63
N HIS A 654 -11.31 -7.05 -0.68
CA HIS A 654 -11.44 -6.35 0.61
C HIS A 654 -10.25 -5.47 0.99
N GLY A 655 -9.15 -5.51 0.24
CA GLY A 655 -7.91 -4.77 0.54
C GLY A 655 -7.57 -3.65 -0.44
N TYR A 656 -8.29 -3.50 -1.56
CA TYR A 656 -8.00 -2.46 -2.55
C TYR A 656 -8.47 -1.06 -2.11
N LYS A 657 -7.84 -0.03 -2.68
CA LYS A 657 -8.18 1.39 -2.48
C LYS A 657 -8.37 2.09 -3.82
N GLY A 658 -9.30 3.05 -3.86
CA GLY A 658 -9.75 3.70 -5.09
C GLY A 658 -10.44 2.69 -6.00
N ALA A 659 -9.69 1.95 -6.80
CA ALA A 659 -10.21 0.97 -7.77
C ALA A 659 -9.56 -0.40 -7.61
N VAL A 660 -10.24 -1.46 -8.06
CA VAL A 660 -9.70 -2.83 -7.99
C VAL A 660 -8.44 -2.97 -8.84
N MET A 661 -8.40 -2.27 -9.98
CA MET A 661 -7.29 -2.24 -10.93
C MET A 661 -6.97 -0.80 -11.33
N TRP A 662 -5.76 -0.59 -11.85
CA TRP A 662 -5.27 0.71 -12.31
C TRP A 662 -4.51 0.54 -13.62
N LYS A 663 -4.95 1.25 -14.65
CA LYS A 663 -4.33 1.24 -15.98
C LYS A 663 -3.27 2.32 -16.09
N MET A 664 -2.08 1.91 -16.54
CA MET A 664 -1.02 2.84 -16.91
C MET A 664 -1.42 3.61 -18.17
N GLN A 665 -1.06 4.90 -18.23
CA GLN A 665 -1.43 5.81 -19.32
C GLN A 665 -0.36 5.92 -20.43
N ALA A 666 0.67 5.07 -20.38
CA ALA A 666 1.66 4.78 -21.43
C ALA A 666 2.18 3.34 -21.21
N GLY A 667 3.23 2.92 -21.92
CA GLY A 667 3.85 1.62 -21.68
C GLY A 667 4.44 1.51 -20.27
N MET A 668 4.56 0.30 -19.73
CA MET A 668 5.08 0.08 -18.38
C MET A 668 6.53 0.57 -18.25
N GLY A 669 7.34 0.38 -19.30
CA GLY A 669 8.68 0.98 -19.42
C GLY A 669 8.65 2.49 -19.19
N ASP A 670 7.72 3.18 -19.84
CA ASP A 670 7.61 4.64 -19.81
C ASP A 670 7.06 5.15 -18.45
N VAL A 671 6.10 4.44 -17.87
CA VAL A 671 5.41 4.85 -16.63
C VAL A 671 6.18 4.49 -15.37
N VAL A 672 6.89 3.36 -15.35
CA VAL A 672 7.53 2.83 -14.14
C VAL A 672 9.05 2.93 -14.22
N PHE A 673 9.63 2.44 -15.32
CA PHE A 673 11.09 2.28 -15.40
C PHE A 673 11.82 3.54 -15.84
N THR A 674 11.22 4.40 -16.66
CA THR A 674 11.75 5.72 -16.99
C THR A 674 11.95 6.59 -15.75
N PRO A 675 10.91 6.89 -14.93
CA PRO A 675 11.11 7.75 -13.77
C PRO A 675 12.06 7.13 -12.74
N LEU A 676 12.05 5.80 -12.55
CA LEU A 676 13.04 5.13 -11.71
C LEU A 676 14.47 5.34 -12.24
N TYR A 677 14.69 5.12 -13.55
CA TYR A 677 15.99 5.33 -14.18
C TYR A 677 16.48 6.78 -14.03
N GLU A 678 15.63 7.75 -14.37
CA GLU A 678 15.96 9.18 -14.31
C GLU A 678 16.31 9.61 -12.88
N VAL A 679 15.50 9.23 -11.89
CA VAL A 679 15.75 9.56 -10.48
C VAL A 679 17.02 8.88 -9.96
N LEU A 680 17.20 7.59 -10.23
CA LEU A 680 18.39 6.85 -9.77
C LEU A 680 19.67 7.37 -10.44
N ARG A 681 19.63 7.67 -11.74
CA ARG A 681 20.76 8.28 -12.46
C ARG A 681 21.07 9.66 -11.91
N ALA A 682 20.06 10.49 -11.62
CA ALA A 682 20.25 11.81 -11.02
C ALA A 682 20.85 11.75 -9.61
N ARG A 683 20.58 10.66 -8.88
CA ARG A 683 21.21 10.35 -7.58
C ARG A 683 22.65 9.84 -7.74
N GLY A 684 23.10 9.48 -8.94
CA GLY A 684 24.46 9.03 -9.20
C GLY A 684 24.63 7.51 -9.17
N VAL A 685 23.54 6.75 -9.24
CA VAL A 685 23.59 5.30 -9.54
C VAL A 685 24.13 5.12 -10.96
N LYS A 686 25.07 4.19 -11.12
CA LYS A 686 25.68 3.88 -12.42
C LYS A 686 24.90 2.76 -13.10
N PHE A 687 24.77 2.85 -14.42
CA PHE A 687 24.13 1.82 -15.24
C PHE A 687 25.10 1.34 -16.32
N GLU A 688 25.40 0.06 -16.30
CA GLU A 688 26.23 -0.64 -17.27
C GLU A 688 25.31 -1.48 -18.17
N PHE A 689 24.78 -0.85 -19.22
CA PHE A 689 23.99 -1.52 -20.27
C PHE A 689 24.88 -2.41 -21.14
N PHE A 690 24.28 -3.38 -21.83
CA PHE A 690 25.00 -4.37 -22.65
C PHE A 690 25.97 -5.23 -21.84
N HIS A 691 25.64 -5.54 -20.59
CA HIS A 691 26.43 -6.36 -19.69
C HIS A 691 25.63 -7.56 -19.21
N ARG A 692 25.95 -8.74 -19.74
CA ARG A 692 25.33 -10.02 -19.40
C ARG A 692 26.15 -10.75 -18.34
N VAL A 693 25.54 -11.08 -17.22
CA VAL A 693 26.17 -11.94 -16.20
C VAL A 693 26.34 -13.36 -16.78
N ARG A 694 27.53 -13.94 -16.61
CA ARG A 694 27.89 -15.28 -17.10
C ARG A 694 28.12 -16.29 -15.99
N ALA A 695 28.65 -15.85 -14.84
CA ALA A 695 28.89 -16.75 -13.71
C ALA A 695 29.07 -15.96 -12.40
N LEU A 696 28.58 -16.55 -11.30
CA LEU A 696 28.88 -16.15 -9.92
C LEU A 696 29.91 -17.12 -9.32
N GLY A 697 31.07 -16.61 -8.91
CA GLY A 697 32.15 -17.39 -8.30
C GLY A 697 32.22 -17.16 -6.80
N LEU A 698 32.33 -18.26 -6.04
CA LEU A 698 32.48 -18.26 -4.59
C LEU A 698 33.95 -18.22 -4.18
N ALA A 699 34.23 -17.66 -3.00
CA ALA A 699 35.52 -17.82 -2.35
C ALA A 699 35.74 -19.29 -1.95
N ASP A 700 36.99 -19.76 -2.03
CA ASP A 700 37.37 -21.13 -1.67
C ASP A 700 37.22 -21.40 -0.16
N ASP A 701 37.36 -20.37 0.68
CA ASP A 701 37.48 -20.44 2.14
C ASP A 701 36.39 -19.68 2.92
N ALA A 702 35.51 -18.94 2.24
CA ALA A 702 34.44 -18.15 2.85
C ALA A 702 33.11 -18.28 2.10
N ASP A 703 31.99 -18.05 2.80
CA ASP A 703 30.64 -18.04 2.22
C ASP A 703 30.37 -16.66 1.59
N ARG A 704 31.17 -16.28 0.57
CA ARG A 704 31.13 -14.98 -0.10
C ARG A 704 31.24 -15.11 -1.62
N ILE A 705 30.58 -14.21 -2.35
CA ILE A 705 30.84 -14.02 -3.79
C ILE A 705 32.17 -13.30 -3.94
N ALA A 706 33.15 -14.00 -4.51
CA ALA A 706 34.48 -13.46 -4.77
C ALA A 706 34.60 -12.85 -6.18
N THR A 707 33.87 -13.40 -7.15
CA THR A 707 33.94 -12.94 -8.54
C THR A 707 32.60 -12.95 -9.24
N ILE A 708 32.38 -11.99 -10.13
CA ILE A 708 31.25 -11.97 -11.07
C ILE A 708 31.82 -11.90 -12.48
N THR A 709 31.57 -12.91 -13.30
CA THR A 709 31.96 -12.90 -14.72
C THR A 709 30.87 -12.23 -15.53
N VAL A 710 31.22 -11.19 -16.29
CA VAL A 710 30.29 -10.39 -17.09
C VAL A 710 30.78 -10.33 -18.54
N GLY A 711 29.91 -10.64 -19.47
CA GLY A 711 30.14 -10.44 -20.90
C GLY A 711 29.62 -9.07 -21.33
N ARG A 712 30.50 -8.24 -21.92
CA ARG A 712 30.09 -7.00 -22.57
C ARG A 712 29.64 -7.31 -23.99
N GLN A 713 28.39 -7.01 -24.30
CA GLN A 713 27.75 -7.39 -25.56
C GLN A 713 28.06 -6.39 -26.68
N ALA A 714 28.17 -5.10 -26.36
CA ALA A 714 28.53 -4.04 -27.29
C ALA A 714 29.32 -2.93 -26.58
N THR A 715 30.13 -2.19 -27.33
CA THR A 715 30.94 -1.09 -26.81
C THR A 715 30.24 0.25 -27.03
N VAL A 716 29.94 0.96 -25.95
CA VAL A 716 29.30 2.29 -26.00
C VAL A 716 30.31 3.37 -26.41
N ARG A 717 29.96 4.18 -27.41
CA ARG A 717 30.73 5.34 -27.85
C ARG A 717 30.67 6.44 -26.79
N GLY A 718 31.83 6.99 -26.43
CA GLY A 718 31.90 8.08 -25.44
C GLY A 718 31.68 7.65 -23.98
N GLY A 719 31.49 6.36 -23.70
CA GLY A 719 31.49 5.79 -22.34
C GLY A 719 30.19 5.94 -21.55
N THR A 720 29.12 6.50 -22.12
CA THR A 720 27.81 6.57 -21.47
C THR A 720 26.72 6.35 -22.52
N TYR A 721 25.80 5.43 -22.23
CA TYR A 721 24.67 5.11 -23.12
C TYR A 721 23.44 5.86 -22.63
N ASP A 722 22.75 6.54 -23.53
CA ASP A 722 21.46 7.17 -23.26
C ASP A 722 20.35 6.29 -23.83
N PRO A 723 19.63 5.52 -22.98
CA PRO A 723 18.73 4.48 -23.45
C PRO A 723 17.36 4.98 -23.88
N LEU A 724 16.98 6.22 -23.52
CA LEU A 724 15.65 6.75 -23.75
C LEU A 724 15.56 7.54 -25.07
N VAL A 725 14.38 7.51 -25.68
CA VAL A 725 13.99 8.37 -26.81
C VAL A 725 12.78 9.22 -26.39
N ASP A 726 12.69 10.46 -26.89
CA ASP A 726 11.52 11.31 -26.62
C ASP A 726 10.37 10.92 -27.57
N VAL A 727 9.24 10.53 -26.99
CA VAL A 727 7.98 10.34 -27.72
C VAL A 727 6.91 11.20 -27.06
N LYS A 728 6.50 12.26 -27.76
CA LYS A 728 5.50 13.22 -27.27
C LYS A 728 5.84 13.83 -25.91
N GLY A 729 7.12 14.12 -25.64
CA GLY A 729 7.55 14.73 -24.38
C GLY A 729 7.68 13.76 -23.20
N VAL A 730 7.69 12.45 -23.45
CA VAL A 730 7.95 11.39 -22.47
C VAL A 730 9.20 10.62 -22.89
N GLY A 731 10.11 10.38 -21.94
CA GLY A 731 11.25 9.49 -22.14
C GLY A 731 10.78 8.03 -22.22
N CYS A 732 11.01 7.39 -23.35
CA CYS A 732 10.50 6.06 -23.64
C CYS A 732 11.63 5.10 -24.03
N TRP A 733 11.44 3.80 -23.80
CA TRP A 733 12.42 2.78 -24.16
C TRP A 733 12.19 2.30 -25.59
N PRO A 734 13.17 2.41 -26.51
CA PRO A 734 13.01 1.89 -27.86
C PRO A 734 12.96 0.35 -27.86
N ASP A 735 12.27 -0.24 -28.83
CA ASP A 735 12.21 -1.70 -29.01
C ASP A 735 13.58 -2.31 -29.35
N ARG A 736 14.48 -1.50 -29.93
CA ARG A 736 15.85 -1.87 -30.32
C ARG A 736 16.89 -0.91 -29.72
N PRO A 737 18.16 -1.32 -29.60
CA PRO A 737 19.24 -0.44 -29.19
C PRO A 737 19.37 0.80 -30.08
N ASN A 738 19.79 1.92 -29.50
CA ASN A 738 20.24 3.07 -30.26
C ASN A 738 21.63 2.78 -30.84
N TYR A 739 21.64 2.19 -32.04
CA TYR A 739 22.84 1.68 -32.69
C TYR A 739 23.91 2.76 -32.95
N ASP A 740 23.52 4.02 -33.13
CA ASP A 740 24.45 5.13 -33.36
C ASP A 740 25.38 5.36 -32.15
N GLN A 741 24.95 4.95 -30.96
CA GLN A 741 25.74 5.04 -29.74
C GLN A 741 26.71 3.85 -29.56
N LEU A 742 26.70 2.86 -30.45
CA LEU A 742 27.49 1.63 -30.32
C LEU A 742 28.58 1.53 -31.38
N ILE A 743 29.76 1.01 -31.01
CA ILE A 743 30.84 0.75 -31.96
C ILE A 743 30.39 -0.31 -32.97
N GLU A 744 29.79 -1.39 -32.47
CA GLU A 744 29.29 -2.52 -33.25
C GLU A 744 27.85 -2.32 -33.76
N GLY A 745 27.29 -1.10 -33.62
CA GLY A 745 25.88 -0.81 -33.90
C GLY A 745 25.43 -1.13 -35.33
N GLU A 746 26.25 -0.81 -36.33
CA GLU A 746 25.93 -1.10 -37.74
C GLU A 746 25.83 -2.61 -38.01
N ALA A 747 26.74 -3.40 -37.46
CA ALA A 747 26.73 -4.86 -37.59
C ALA A 747 25.52 -5.49 -36.90
N LEU A 748 25.25 -5.06 -35.65
CA LEU A 748 24.08 -5.51 -34.89
C LEU A 748 22.77 -5.24 -35.63
N ALA A 749 22.63 -4.05 -36.22
CA ALA A 749 21.45 -3.68 -36.98
C ALA A 749 21.32 -4.47 -38.29
N ALA A 750 22.42 -4.64 -39.04
CA ALA A 750 22.42 -5.34 -40.32
C ALA A 750 22.08 -6.83 -40.19
N GLU A 751 22.52 -7.46 -39.10
CA GLU A 751 22.28 -8.88 -38.81
C GLU A 751 20.98 -9.13 -38.02
N GLY A 752 20.29 -8.08 -37.57
CA GLY A 752 19.05 -8.21 -36.80
C GLY A 752 19.24 -8.87 -35.43
N ILE A 753 20.38 -8.60 -34.78
CA ILE A 753 20.77 -9.28 -33.53
C ILE A 753 19.89 -8.83 -32.37
N ASN A 754 19.23 -9.79 -31.72
CA ASN A 754 18.63 -9.57 -30.41
C ASN A 754 19.66 -9.82 -29.30
N LEU A 755 20.13 -8.76 -28.66
CA LEU A 755 21.07 -8.83 -27.53
C LEU A 755 20.40 -9.25 -26.22
N GLU A 756 19.08 -9.20 -26.11
CA GLU A 756 18.35 -9.66 -24.92
C GLU A 756 18.11 -11.19 -24.94
N SER A 757 18.45 -11.88 -26.03
CA SER A 757 18.21 -13.32 -26.16
C SER A 757 19.32 -14.18 -25.55
N ALA A 758 18.93 -15.21 -24.81
CA ALA A 758 19.82 -16.27 -24.33
C ALA A 758 20.40 -17.10 -25.50
N TRP A 759 19.68 -17.20 -26.61
CA TRP A 759 20.07 -17.90 -27.84
C TRP A 759 20.64 -16.97 -28.91
N THR A 760 21.11 -15.79 -28.53
CA THR A 760 21.74 -14.86 -29.48
C THR A 760 22.98 -15.49 -30.14
N PRO A 761 23.16 -15.39 -31.48
CA PRO A 761 24.40 -15.84 -32.14
C PRO A 761 25.55 -14.86 -31.90
N TRP A 762 25.28 -13.71 -31.27
CA TRP A 762 26.27 -12.68 -31.02
C TRP A 762 27.20 -13.02 -29.86
N ALA A 763 28.50 -13.06 -30.15
CA ALA A 763 29.54 -13.22 -29.15
C ALA A 763 29.78 -11.91 -28.40
N ASP A 764 30.00 -12.00 -27.08
CA ASP A 764 30.38 -10.84 -26.28
C ASP A 764 31.72 -10.27 -26.80
N VAL A 765 31.79 -8.96 -26.96
CA VAL A 765 33.00 -8.25 -27.45
C VAL A 765 34.12 -8.24 -26.42
N GLU A 766 33.79 -8.45 -25.14
CA GLU A 766 34.74 -8.54 -24.03
C GLU A 766 34.16 -9.40 -22.91
N THR A 767 35.00 -10.18 -22.23
CA THR A 767 34.66 -10.80 -20.93
C THR A 767 35.42 -10.11 -19.81
N ARG A 768 34.71 -9.64 -18.80
CA ARG A 768 35.23 -9.00 -17.59
C ARG A 768 34.98 -9.87 -16.37
N VAL A 769 35.92 -9.86 -15.43
CA VAL A 769 35.77 -10.51 -14.13
C VAL A 769 35.84 -9.43 -13.07
N LEU A 770 34.68 -9.12 -12.49
CA LEU A 770 34.58 -8.22 -11.34
C LEU A 770 35.03 -8.98 -10.10
N ARG A 771 35.80 -8.34 -9.22
CA ARG A 771 36.36 -8.94 -8.00
C ARG A 771 35.88 -8.24 -6.74
N GLU A 772 35.61 -9.05 -5.73
CA GLU A 772 35.32 -8.56 -4.38
C GLU A 772 36.50 -7.71 -3.85
N GLY A 773 36.20 -6.56 -3.23
CA GLY A 773 37.20 -5.63 -2.70
C GLY A 773 37.83 -4.71 -3.76
N GLU A 774 37.64 -4.97 -5.05
CA GLU A 774 38.10 -4.14 -6.17
C GLU A 774 36.93 -3.47 -6.91
N ASP A 775 35.94 -4.25 -7.31
CA ASP A 775 34.81 -3.79 -8.11
C ASP A 775 33.50 -3.74 -7.31
N PHE A 776 33.33 -4.66 -6.37
CA PHE A 776 32.16 -4.73 -5.50
C PHE A 776 32.55 -5.21 -4.09
N ASP A 777 31.73 -4.90 -3.11
CA ASP A 777 31.79 -5.41 -1.75
C ASP A 777 30.53 -6.24 -1.43
N ASP A 778 29.38 -5.81 -1.98
CA ASP A 778 28.08 -6.49 -1.88
C ASP A 778 27.42 -6.69 -3.25
N VAL A 779 26.54 -7.69 -3.33
CA VAL A 779 25.82 -8.07 -4.54
C VAL A 779 24.32 -8.10 -4.27
N ILE A 780 23.54 -7.40 -5.11
CA ILE A 780 22.08 -7.56 -5.19
C ILE A 780 21.79 -8.39 -6.44
N LEU A 781 21.12 -9.53 -6.27
CA LEU A 781 20.79 -10.45 -7.35
C LEU A 781 19.30 -10.39 -7.69
N GLY A 782 19.00 -9.77 -8.83
CA GLY A 782 17.66 -9.60 -9.39
C GLY A 782 17.26 -10.58 -10.48
N ILE A 783 18.17 -11.45 -10.90
CA ILE A 783 18.01 -12.35 -12.04
C ILE A 783 17.14 -13.55 -11.62
N PRO A 784 16.08 -13.91 -12.38
CA PRO A 784 15.12 -14.93 -11.96
C PRO A 784 15.64 -16.38 -12.09
N PRO A 785 15.01 -17.36 -11.41
CA PRO A 785 15.48 -18.74 -11.29
C PRO A 785 15.80 -19.45 -12.61
N ALA A 786 14.98 -19.27 -13.65
CA ALA A 786 15.21 -19.90 -14.95
C ALA A 786 16.53 -19.43 -15.58
N ALA A 787 16.89 -18.16 -15.43
CA ALA A 787 18.19 -17.64 -15.87
C ALA A 787 19.33 -18.01 -14.89
N LEU A 788 19.05 -18.12 -13.59
CA LEU A 788 20.04 -18.49 -12.57
C LEU A 788 20.66 -19.87 -12.78
N ARG A 789 19.92 -20.82 -13.37
CA ARG A 789 20.43 -22.17 -13.68
C ARG A 789 21.76 -22.16 -14.44
N SER A 790 21.98 -21.17 -15.32
CA SER A 790 23.20 -21.08 -16.13
C SER A 790 24.33 -20.26 -15.48
N ILE A 791 24.03 -19.41 -14.50
CA ILE A 791 25.01 -18.48 -13.91
C ILE A 791 25.36 -18.75 -12.45
N ALA A 792 24.54 -19.53 -11.73
CA ALA A 792 24.66 -19.77 -10.29
C ALA A 792 25.23 -21.17 -9.95
N GLY A 793 25.92 -21.83 -10.87
CA GLY A 793 26.42 -23.21 -10.70
C GLY A 793 27.18 -23.44 -9.38
N ALA A 794 28.09 -22.53 -9.01
CA ALA A 794 28.84 -22.63 -7.76
C ALA A 794 27.93 -22.59 -6.50
N LEU A 795 26.86 -21.80 -6.54
CA LEU A 795 25.87 -21.72 -5.45
C LEU A 795 25.04 -23.01 -5.36
N ILE A 796 24.56 -23.50 -6.51
CA ILE A 796 23.76 -24.73 -6.63
C ILE A 796 24.56 -25.95 -6.16
N ASP A 797 25.86 -26.00 -6.47
CA ASP A 797 26.73 -27.11 -6.08
C ASP A 797 27.07 -27.11 -4.59
N ARG A 798 27.34 -25.94 -4.00
CA ARG A 798 27.75 -25.81 -2.60
C ARG A 798 26.58 -25.86 -1.62
N TYR A 799 25.44 -25.25 -1.95
CA TYR A 799 24.34 -25.05 -1.01
C TYR A 799 23.09 -25.84 -1.43
N PRO A 800 22.68 -26.88 -0.66
CA PRO A 800 21.50 -27.67 -0.98
C PRO A 800 20.21 -26.84 -1.14
N ARG A 801 20.04 -25.78 -0.34
CA ARG A 801 18.89 -24.87 -0.43
C ARG A 801 18.79 -24.15 -1.78
N TRP A 802 19.92 -23.83 -2.41
CA TRP A 802 19.95 -23.21 -3.74
C TRP A 802 19.50 -24.20 -4.80
N ARG A 803 19.96 -25.45 -4.71
CA ARG A 803 19.48 -26.52 -5.60
C ARG A 803 17.97 -26.72 -5.47
N THR A 804 17.47 -26.84 -4.23
CA THR A 804 16.03 -26.95 -3.96
C THR A 804 15.23 -25.77 -4.53
N MET A 805 15.65 -24.52 -4.27
CA MET A 805 14.97 -23.34 -4.80
C MET A 805 14.94 -23.36 -6.34
N ILE A 806 16.08 -23.63 -6.97
CA ILE A 806 16.18 -23.65 -8.43
C ILE A 806 15.32 -24.75 -9.04
N ASP A 807 15.28 -25.93 -8.42
CA ASP A 807 14.53 -27.09 -8.92
C ASP A 807 13.02 -27.00 -8.67
N GLU A 808 12.58 -26.37 -7.58
CA GLU A 808 11.16 -26.37 -7.16
C GLU A 808 10.42 -25.04 -7.42
N VAL A 809 11.11 -23.89 -7.47
CA VAL A 809 10.49 -22.61 -7.84
C VAL A 809 10.32 -22.57 -9.36
N ALA A 810 9.21 -23.16 -9.80
CA ALA A 810 8.87 -23.29 -11.21
C ALA A 810 8.59 -21.93 -11.87
N THR A 811 8.82 -21.90 -13.17
CA THR A 811 8.45 -20.77 -14.04
C THR A 811 7.73 -21.33 -15.27
N VAL A 812 7.01 -20.50 -16.00
CA VAL A 812 6.29 -20.91 -17.23
C VAL A 812 6.49 -19.90 -18.36
N CYS A 813 6.58 -20.40 -19.60
CA CYS A 813 6.48 -19.57 -20.79
C CYS A 813 5.08 -18.93 -20.90
N THR A 814 5.01 -17.76 -21.52
CA THR A 814 3.74 -17.10 -21.86
C THR A 814 3.79 -16.58 -23.29
N HIS A 815 2.66 -16.11 -23.83
CA HIS A 815 2.62 -15.33 -25.05
C HIS A 815 1.90 -14.01 -24.85
N ALA A 816 2.18 -13.06 -25.75
CA ALA A 816 1.46 -11.81 -25.87
C ALA A 816 1.10 -11.55 -27.34
N ILE A 817 -0.12 -11.07 -27.55
CA ILE A 817 -0.65 -10.67 -28.86
C ILE A 817 -1.25 -9.29 -28.70
N GLN A 818 -0.79 -8.33 -29.49
CA GLN A 818 -1.40 -7.00 -29.57
C GLN A 818 -1.90 -6.74 -30.99
N LEU A 819 -3.17 -6.33 -31.10
CA LEU A 819 -3.82 -6.04 -32.37
C LEU A 819 -4.27 -4.58 -32.41
N TRP A 820 -3.99 -3.91 -33.53
CA TRP A 820 -4.49 -2.57 -33.81
C TRP A 820 -5.55 -2.66 -34.91
N THR A 821 -6.79 -2.31 -34.59
CA THR A 821 -7.93 -2.41 -35.51
C THR A 821 -8.42 -1.04 -35.93
N ARG A 822 -8.92 -0.92 -37.17
CA ARG A 822 -9.49 0.34 -37.69
C ARG A 822 -10.80 0.72 -37.01
N PRO A 823 -11.78 -0.20 -36.82
CA PRO A 823 -12.95 0.11 -36.02
C PRO A 823 -12.54 0.28 -34.55
N ASP A 824 -13.29 1.13 -33.85
CA ASP A 824 -13.27 1.18 -32.39
C ASP A 824 -14.01 -0.02 -31.78
N LEU A 825 -13.98 -0.12 -30.44
CA LEU A 825 -14.59 -1.24 -29.72
C LEU A 825 -16.09 -1.41 -30.02
N GLU A 826 -16.82 -0.30 -30.19
CA GLU A 826 -18.25 -0.33 -30.57
C GLU A 826 -18.42 -0.86 -32.01
N GLY A 827 -17.59 -0.39 -32.95
CA GLY A 827 -17.57 -0.86 -34.33
C GLY A 827 -17.19 -2.34 -34.49
N LEU A 828 -16.42 -2.90 -33.55
CA LEU A 828 -16.13 -4.34 -33.46
C LEU A 828 -17.33 -5.16 -32.94
N GLY A 829 -18.39 -4.49 -32.47
CA GLY A 829 -19.63 -5.12 -32.04
C GLY A 829 -19.62 -5.57 -30.57
N TRP A 830 -18.73 -5.02 -29.73
CA TRP A 830 -18.76 -5.26 -28.29
C TRP A 830 -20.10 -4.78 -27.70
N ARG A 831 -20.87 -5.70 -27.10
CA ARG A 831 -22.26 -5.46 -26.64
C ARG A 831 -22.47 -5.72 -25.15
N HIS A 832 -21.41 -6.04 -24.41
CA HIS A 832 -21.52 -6.39 -22.99
C HIS A 832 -21.80 -5.13 -22.17
N GLY A 833 -22.92 -5.14 -21.43
CA GLY A 833 -23.39 -3.99 -20.66
C GLY A 833 -22.41 -3.59 -19.56
N GLY A 834 -22.26 -2.29 -19.32
CA GLY A 834 -21.30 -1.70 -18.37
C GLY A 834 -20.90 -0.29 -18.81
N ASP A 835 -20.08 0.39 -18.01
CA ASP A 835 -19.43 1.63 -18.44
C ASP A 835 -18.37 1.28 -19.50
N THR A 836 -18.64 1.61 -20.76
CA THR A 836 -17.70 1.38 -21.88
C THR A 836 -16.53 2.36 -21.89
N THR A 837 -16.55 3.41 -21.07
CA THR A 837 -15.51 4.46 -21.10
C THR A 837 -14.14 3.97 -20.64
N GLN A 838 -14.07 2.86 -19.90
CA GLN A 838 -12.82 2.27 -19.41
C GLN A 838 -12.28 1.12 -20.29
N GLY A 839 -13.09 0.63 -21.24
CA GLY A 839 -12.86 -0.63 -21.96
C GLY A 839 -12.95 -1.87 -21.05
N PRO A 840 -13.19 -3.08 -21.56
CA PRO A 840 -13.19 -4.29 -20.75
C PRO A 840 -11.77 -4.79 -20.41
N ILE A 841 -11.64 -5.45 -19.25
CA ILE A 841 -10.59 -6.43 -18.98
C ILE A 841 -11.29 -7.77 -18.76
N VAL A 842 -11.04 -8.71 -19.66
CA VAL A 842 -11.65 -10.03 -19.70
C VAL A 842 -10.62 -11.07 -19.26
N GLY A 843 -11.00 -11.93 -18.32
CA GLY A 843 -10.27 -13.16 -18.00
C GLY A 843 -11.15 -14.39 -18.19
N ALA A 844 -10.55 -15.58 -18.08
CA ALA A 844 -11.26 -16.84 -18.23
C ALA A 844 -12.00 -16.97 -19.58
N TYR A 845 -11.41 -16.48 -20.68
CA TYR A 845 -12.01 -16.69 -22.00
C TYR A 845 -11.66 -18.08 -22.55
N VAL A 846 -10.88 -18.14 -23.63
CA VAL A 846 -10.48 -19.36 -24.32
C VAL A 846 -9.00 -19.62 -24.11
N GLU A 847 -8.66 -20.75 -23.51
CA GLU A 847 -7.27 -21.19 -23.40
C GLU A 847 -6.65 -21.51 -24.78
N PRO A 848 -5.37 -21.22 -25.00
CA PRO A 848 -4.42 -20.59 -24.06
C PRO A 848 -4.47 -19.05 -24.08
N THR A 849 -5.34 -18.41 -24.85
CA THR A 849 -5.43 -16.94 -24.96
C THR A 849 -6.62 -16.42 -24.16
N ASP A 850 -6.57 -16.70 -22.85
CA ASP A 850 -7.71 -16.55 -21.93
C ASP A 850 -7.96 -15.10 -21.46
N THR A 851 -6.97 -14.23 -21.63
CA THR A 851 -6.99 -12.86 -21.12
C THR A 851 -7.02 -11.88 -22.29
N TYR A 852 -7.95 -10.91 -22.22
CA TYR A 852 -8.09 -9.81 -23.16
C TYR A 852 -8.25 -8.49 -22.42
N ALA A 853 -7.57 -7.43 -22.85
CA ALA A 853 -7.83 -6.07 -22.39
C ALA A 853 -7.93 -5.08 -23.55
N ASP A 854 -8.92 -4.20 -23.48
CA ASP A 854 -8.96 -2.99 -24.28
C ASP A 854 -7.96 -1.97 -23.73
N MET A 855 -6.96 -1.63 -24.55
CA MET A 855 -5.87 -0.72 -24.23
C MET A 855 -5.90 0.53 -25.12
N SER A 856 -7.05 0.86 -25.71
CA SER A 856 -7.20 1.97 -26.66
C SER A 856 -6.87 3.34 -26.06
N HIS A 857 -6.88 3.48 -24.72
CA HIS A 857 -6.41 4.69 -24.05
C HIS A 857 -4.93 4.99 -24.33
N LEU A 858 -4.13 3.99 -24.72
CA LEU A 858 -2.73 4.15 -25.09
C LEU A 858 -2.51 4.81 -26.45
N LEU A 859 -3.52 4.85 -27.34
CA LEU A 859 -3.39 5.50 -28.68
C LEU A 859 -2.94 6.96 -28.58
N LEU A 860 -3.29 7.64 -27.48
CA LEU A 860 -2.86 9.02 -27.23
C LEU A 860 -1.34 9.14 -27.10
N MET A 861 -0.66 8.07 -26.70
CA MET A 861 0.79 7.99 -26.52
C MET A 861 1.52 7.38 -27.72
N GLU A 862 0.82 6.93 -28.76
CA GLU A 862 1.39 6.42 -30.02
C GLU A 862 1.31 7.50 -31.12
N ASP A 863 2.22 7.49 -32.10
CA ASP A 863 2.37 8.52 -33.13
C ASP A 863 1.89 8.05 -34.52
N TRP A 864 0.60 7.72 -34.61
CA TRP A 864 -0.01 7.21 -35.84
C TRP A 864 -0.23 8.30 -36.90
N PRO A 865 -0.03 7.99 -38.21
CA PRO A 865 -0.51 8.83 -39.30
C PRO A 865 -2.01 9.06 -39.20
N LYS A 866 -2.46 10.31 -39.37
CA LYS A 866 -3.86 10.71 -39.10
C LYS A 866 -4.91 9.91 -39.87
N ASP A 867 -4.60 9.46 -41.08
CA ASP A 867 -5.47 8.70 -41.97
C ASP A 867 -5.39 7.18 -41.75
N GLN A 868 -4.47 6.72 -40.91
CA GLN A 868 -4.22 5.31 -40.60
C GLN A 868 -4.26 5.01 -39.10
N ALA A 869 -4.71 5.97 -38.28
CA ALA A 869 -4.84 5.80 -36.84
C ALA A 869 -5.83 4.66 -36.52
N PRO A 870 -5.43 3.70 -35.66
CA PRO A 870 -6.33 2.66 -35.16
C PRO A 870 -7.48 3.26 -34.36
N GLY A 871 -8.64 2.61 -34.42
CA GLY A 871 -9.79 2.90 -33.55
C GLY A 871 -9.73 2.14 -32.23
N HIS A 872 -8.98 1.04 -32.16
CA HIS A 872 -8.88 0.20 -30.97
C HIS A 872 -7.55 -0.56 -30.89
N ILE A 873 -7.10 -0.80 -29.64
CA ILE A 873 -5.95 -1.63 -29.29
C ILE A 873 -6.41 -2.79 -28.40
N ALA A 874 -6.16 -4.01 -28.85
CA ALA A 874 -6.46 -5.22 -28.09
C ALA A 874 -5.19 -5.88 -27.59
N TYR A 875 -5.08 -6.13 -26.29
CA TYR A 875 -4.00 -6.94 -25.70
C TYR A 875 -4.54 -8.29 -25.31
N PHE A 876 -3.86 -9.36 -25.72
CA PHE A 876 -4.14 -10.73 -25.29
C PHE A 876 -2.89 -11.39 -24.75
N CYS A 877 -3.06 -12.27 -23.77
CA CYS A 877 -1.99 -13.10 -23.23
C CYS A 877 -2.53 -14.39 -22.62
N GLY A 878 -1.62 -15.31 -22.32
CA GLY A 878 -1.89 -16.51 -21.55
C GLY A 878 -0.67 -17.44 -21.48
N PRO A 879 -0.82 -18.65 -20.92
CA PRO A 879 0.26 -19.60 -20.78
C PRO A 879 0.71 -20.14 -22.15
N LEU A 880 2.00 -20.39 -22.30
CA LEU A 880 2.56 -21.09 -23.45
C LEU A 880 3.20 -22.38 -22.94
N ALA A 881 2.88 -23.49 -23.61
CA ALA A 881 3.48 -24.78 -23.30
C ALA A 881 5.01 -24.66 -23.32
N ASP A 882 5.65 -25.20 -22.29
CA ASP A 882 7.10 -25.16 -22.21
C ASP A 882 7.71 -25.95 -23.39
N PRO A 883 8.72 -25.37 -24.05
CA PRO A 883 9.42 -26.03 -25.13
C PRO A 883 10.17 -27.26 -24.61
N GLU A 884 10.44 -28.22 -25.50
CA GLU A 884 11.53 -29.17 -25.26
C GLU A 884 12.84 -28.40 -25.07
N GLU A 885 13.73 -28.89 -24.21
CA GLU A 885 14.97 -28.20 -23.83
C GLU A 885 15.77 -27.76 -25.06
N ALA A 886 15.94 -26.45 -25.23
CA ALA A 886 16.63 -25.86 -26.38
C ALA A 886 18.09 -25.53 -26.02
N PRO A 887 19.09 -26.17 -26.66
CA PRO A 887 20.50 -25.88 -26.44
C PRO A 887 20.85 -24.40 -26.69
N PRO A 888 21.84 -23.82 -25.98
CA PRO A 888 22.22 -22.41 -26.16
C PRO A 888 22.69 -22.02 -27.58
N ASP A 889 23.12 -22.98 -28.40
CA ASP A 889 23.54 -22.80 -29.79
C ASP A 889 22.40 -22.94 -30.81
N ASP A 890 21.17 -23.21 -30.35
CA ASP A 890 19.96 -23.23 -31.18
C ASP A 890 19.43 -21.80 -31.40
N HIS A 891 20.15 -21.02 -32.19
CA HIS A 891 19.86 -19.61 -32.45
C HIS A 891 18.50 -19.36 -33.14
N GLU A 892 17.91 -20.38 -33.75
CA GLU A 892 16.59 -20.30 -34.40
C GLU A 892 15.43 -20.56 -33.42
N PHE A 893 15.71 -21.05 -32.21
CA PHE A 893 14.68 -21.43 -31.24
C PHE A 893 13.67 -20.31 -30.92
N PRO A 894 14.09 -19.06 -30.61
CA PRO A 894 13.14 -17.97 -30.32
C PRO A 894 12.18 -17.68 -31.48
N GLU A 895 12.68 -17.73 -32.72
CA GLU A 895 11.86 -17.48 -33.91
C GLU A 895 10.90 -18.63 -34.21
N ARG A 896 11.31 -19.89 -33.96
CA ARG A 896 10.39 -21.03 -34.03
C ARG A 896 9.29 -20.93 -32.97
N ALA A 897 9.62 -20.53 -31.75
CA ALA A 897 8.63 -20.29 -30.69
C ALA A 897 7.64 -19.18 -31.07
N ARG A 898 8.15 -18.05 -31.61
CA ARG A 898 7.32 -16.96 -32.12
C ARG A 898 6.40 -17.42 -33.25
N SER A 899 6.91 -18.22 -34.19
CA SER A 899 6.11 -18.80 -35.28
C SER A 899 4.99 -19.71 -34.75
N GLY A 900 5.24 -20.44 -33.66
CA GLY A 900 4.22 -21.22 -32.96
C GLY A 900 3.10 -20.33 -32.40
N VAL A 901 3.45 -19.19 -31.80
CA VAL A 901 2.47 -18.19 -31.31
C VAL A 901 1.70 -17.57 -32.49
N VAL A 902 2.33 -17.30 -33.62
CA VAL A 902 1.62 -16.81 -34.83
C VAL A 902 0.55 -17.82 -35.29
N ALA A 903 0.91 -19.10 -35.41
CA ALA A 903 -0.04 -20.14 -35.81
C ALA A 903 -1.16 -20.32 -34.77
N MET A 904 -0.86 -20.18 -33.48
CA MET A 904 -1.86 -20.18 -32.41
C MET A 904 -2.81 -18.98 -32.54
N ALA A 905 -2.28 -17.78 -32.74
CA ALA A 905 -3.07 -16.56 -32.92
C ALA A 905 -3.99 -16.67 -34.13
N GLU A 906 -3.52 -17.19 -35.27
CA GLU A 906 -4.38 -17.39 -36.45
C GLU A 906 -5.63 -18.22 -36.13
N ARG A 907 -5.46 -19.35 -35.43
CA ARG A 907 -6.58 -20.19 -35.01
C ARG A 907 -7.50 -19.46 -34.02
N PHE A 908 -6.92 -18.79 -33.03
CA PHE A 908 -7.70 -18.01 -32.07
C PHE A 908 -8.56 -16.92 -32.73
N LEU A 909 -8.00 -16.20 -33.70
CA LEU A 909 -8.72 -15.16 -34.43
C LEU A 909 -9.86 -15.76 -35.27
N ASP A 910 -9.63 -16.88 -35.94
CA ASP A 910 -10.63 -17.49 -36.82
C ASP A 910 -11.75 -18.21 -36.06
N ASP A 911 -11.41 -18.91 -34.97
CA ASP A 911 -12.31 -19.83 -34.30
C ASP A 911 -13.02 -19.21 -33.08
N HIS A 912 -12.42 -18.19 -32.46
CA HIS A 912 -12.86 -17.70 -31.15
C HIS A 912 -13.13 -16.20 -31.10
N LEU A 913 -12.33 -15.36 -31.75
CA LEU A 913 -12.42 -13.90 -31.58
C LEU A 913 -13.81 -13.32 -31.92
N GLY A 914 -14.56 -13.95 -32.82
CA GLY A 914 -15.95 -13.57 -33.13
C GLY A 914 -16.90 -13.58 -31.93
N GLY A 915 -16.59 -14.34 -30.88
CA GLY A 915 -17.35 -14.32 -29.62
C GLY A 915 -17.20 -13.00 -28.85
N LEU A 916 -16.03 -12.36 -28.91
CA LEU A 916 -15.79 -11.04 -28.31
C LEU A 916 -16.22 -9.92 -29.25
N TRP A 917 -15.93 -10.05 -30.55
CA TRP A 917 -16.14 -9.03 -31.58
C TRP A 917 -17.05 -9.52 -32.71
N PRO A 918 -18.37 -9.64 -32.45
CA PRO A 918 -19.32 -10.26 -33.39
C PRO A 918 -19.54 -9.45 -34.68
N ALA A 919 -19.11 -8.18 -34.75
CA ALA A 919 -19.16 -7.39 -35.98
C ALA A 919 -17.84 -7.44 -36.76
N ALA A 920 -16.81 -8.11 -36.24
CA ALA A 920 -15.47 -8.20 -36.84
C ALA A 920 -15.22 -9.50 -37.61
N VAL A 921 -16.29 -10.21 -38.02
CA VAL A 921 -16.21 -11.50 -38.71
C VAL A 921 -16.73 -11.44 -40.15
N ASP A 922 -16.18 -12.30 -41.01
CA ASP A 922 -16.63 -12.50 -42.39
C ASP A 922 -17.91 -13.34 -42.47
N ALA A 923 -18.37 -13.64 -43.70
CA ALA A 923 -19.59 -14.41 -43.93
C ALA A 923 -19.51 -15.87 -43.42
N GLU A 924 -18.30 -16.37 -43.19
CA GLU A 924 -18.04 -17.70 -42.64
C GLU A 924 -17.80 -17.65 -41.12
N GLY A 925 -17.90 -16.48 -40.48
CA GLY A 925 -17.72 -16.30 -39.05
C GLY A 925 -16.26 -16.18 -38.60
N ARG A 926 -15.30 -16.09 -39.53
CA ARG A 926 -13.86 -15.92 -39.22
C ARG A 926 -13.51 -14.45 -39.10
N PHE A 927 -12.47 -14.11 -38.34
CA PHE A 927 -12.05 -12.72 -38.19
C PHE A 927 -11.66 -12.05 -39.52
N ASP A 928 -12.27 -10.90 -39.82
CA ASP A 928 -11.93 -10.09 -40.99
C ASP A 928 -10.61 -9.34 -40.77
N ARG A 929 -9.52 -9.95 -41.24
CA ARG A 929 -8.17 -9.36 -41.16
C ARG A 929 -8.03 -8.05 -41.94
N ALA A 930 -8.97 -7.67 -42.81
CA ALA A 930 -8.97 -6.36 -43.45
C ALA A 930 -9.22 -5.21 -42.46
N LEU A 931 -9.69 -5.52 -41.25
CA LEU A 931 -9.87 -4.58 -40.15
C LEU A 931 -8.57 -4.24 -39.43
N LEU A 932 -7.52 -5.05 -39.55
CA LEU A 932 -6.20 -4.76 -38.98
C LEU A 932 -5.54 -3.57 -39.69
N VAL A 933 -4.94 -2.70 -38.89
CA VAL A 933 -4.11 -1.58 -39.35
C VAL A 933 -2.76 -2.11 -39.83
N ASP A 934 -2.35 -1.68 -41.02
CA ASP A 934 -1.08 -2.06 -41.64
C ASP A 934 -0.58 -0.86 -42.47
N LEU A 935 0.57 -0.31 -42.09
CA LEU A 935 1.13 0.89 -42.73
C LEU A 935 1.73 0.61 -44.11
N GLU A 936 2.00 -0.65 -44.45
CA GLU A 936 2.59 -1.07 -45.73
C GLU A 936 1.56 -1.43 -46.80
N GLY A 937 0.26 -1.41 -46.47
CA GLY A 937 -0.82 -1.72 -47.40
C GLY A 937 -0.88 -3.19 -47.84
N ARG A 938 -0.43 -4.13 -47.00
CA ARG A 938 -0.45 -5.57 -47.28
C ARG A 938 -1.87 -6.10 -47.56
N PRO A 939 -2.00 -7.18 -48.36
CA PRO A 939 -3.26 -7.90 -48.52
C PRO A 939 -3.85 -8.34 -47.17
N ALA A 940 -5.17 -8.31 -47.03
CA ALA A 940 -5.85 -8.58 -45.75
C ALA A 940 -5.36 -9.86 -45.03
N ARG A 941 -5.21 -10.97 -45.75
CA ARG A 941 -4.72 -12.26 -45.22
C ARG A 941 -3.31 -12.20 -44.60
N GLU A 942 -2.49 -11.21 -44.98
CA GLU A 942 -1.09 -11.07 -44.55
C GLU A 942 -0.92 -10.03 -43.42
N ARG A 943 -1.98 -9.32 -43.03
CA ARG A 943 -1.89 -8.22 -42.06
C ARG A 943 -1.66 -8.63 -40.61
N LEU A 944 -1.86 -9.91 -40.28
CA LEU A 944 -1.47 -10.40 -38.95
C LEU A 944 0.04 -10.28 -38.74
N ALA A 945 0.83 -10.43 -39.80
CA ALA A 945 2.30 -10.35 -39.73
C ALA A 945 2.83 -8.95 -39.36
N SER A 946 2.02 -7.89 -39.48
CA SER A 946 2.38 -6.54 -39.05
C SER A 946 1.90 -6.19 -37.65
N GLN A 947 1.14 -7.08 -37.00
CA GLN A 947 0.76 -6.93 -35.60
C GLN A 947 1.90 -7.39 -34.68
N PHE A 948 1.77 -7.19 -33.38
CA PHE A 948 2.81 -7.58 -32.43
C PHE A 948 2.45 -8.91 -31.77
N LEU A 949 3.26 -9.94 -32.01
CA LEU A 949 3.08 -11.29 -31.46
C LEU A 949 4.41 -11.75 -30.89
N ARG A 950 4.41 -12.12 -29.61
CA ARG A 950 5.62 -12.46 -28.86
C ARG A 950 5.45 -13.78 -28.12
N ALA A 951 6.49 -14.61 -28.16
CA ALA A 951 6.66 -15.77 -27.30
C ALA A 951 7.66 -15.42 -26.19
N ASN A 952 7.25 -15.49 -24.92
CA ASN A 952 8.05 -15.15 -23.75
C ASN A 952 8.81 -16.39 -23.27
N VAL A 953 9.76 -16.84 -24.09
CA VAL A 953 10.55 -18.06 -23.86
C VAL A 953 11.91 -17.81 -23.21
N GLU A 954 12.37 -16.55 -23.22
CA GLU A 954 13.65 -16.19 -22.63
C GLU A 954 13.67 -16.52 -21.13
N PRO A 955 14.76 -17.09 -20.59
CA PRO A 955 14.82 -17.46 -19.17
C PRO A 955 14.53 -16.29 -18.21
N SER A 956 14.77 -15.05 -18.61
CA SER A 956 14.44 -13.83 -17.84
C SER A 956 12.97 -13.43 -17.89
N ASP A 957 12.25 -13.86 -18.92
CA ASP A 957 10.91 -13.39 -19.31
C ASP A 957 9.81 -14.27 -18.70
N ARG A 958 10.14 -15.52 -18.39
CA ARG A 958 9.21 -16.52 -17.86
C ARG A 958 8.51 -16.04 -16.58
N TYR A 959 7.23 -16.33 -16.47
CA TYR A 959 6.43 -16.00 -15.29
C TYR A 959 6.82 -16.92 -14.12
N THR A 960 6.92 -16.37 -12.90
CA THR A 960 7.26 -17.15 -11.70
C THR A 960 6.01 -17.76 -11.09
N LEU A 961 5.95 -19.09 -10.99
CA LEU A 961 4.77 -19.80 -10.48
C LEU A 961 4.76 -19.95 -8.95
N SER A 962 3.56 -20.12 -8.41
CA SER A 962 3.28 -20.39 -6.99
C SER A 962 2.64 -21.76 -6.85
N LEU A 963 3.40 -22.81 -7.20
CA LEU A 963 2.90 -24.18 -7.19
C LEU A 963 2.66 -24.69 -5.77
N PRO A 964 1.66 -25.56 -5.56
CA PRO A 964 1.43 -26.17 -4.26
C PRO A 964 2.66 -26.93 -3.76
N GLY A 965 3.06 -26.67 -2.51
CA GLY A 965 4.17 -27.31 -1.82
C GLY A 965 5.55 -26.73 -2.11
N THR A 966 5.69 -25.74 -3.01
CA THR A 966 7.01 -25.19 -3.40
C THR A 966 7.31 -23.81 -2.81
N ILE A 967 6.34 -23.18 -2.13
CA ILE A 967 6.51 -21.84 -1.53
C ILE A 967 7.65 -21.82 -0.52
N ALA A 968 7.75 -22.87 0.31
CA ALA A 968 8.80 -23.02 1.34
C ALA A 968 10.22 -23.16 0.76
N SER A 969 10.36 -23.39 -0.54
CA SER A 969 11.64 -23.55 -1.23
C SER A 969 12.22 -22.22 -1.71
N ARG A 970 11.45 -21.13 -1.59
CA ARG A 970 11.91 -19.77 -1.87
C ARG A 970 12.82 -19.29 -0.74
N LEU A 971 13.98 -18.73 -1.10
CA LEU A 971 14.90 -18.14 -0.13
C LEU A 971 14.46 -16.72 0.23
N PRO A 972 14.60 -16.25 1.48
CA PRO A 972 14.36 -14.85 1.82
C PRO A 972 15.51 -13.95 1.34
N ALA A 973 15.30 -12.63 1.36
CA ALA A 973 16.24 -11.64 0.79
C ALA A 973 17.67 -11.71 1.39
N ASP A 974 17.80 -12.02 2.68
CA ASP A 974 19.05 -12.23 3.42
C ASP A 974 19.36 -13.72 3.68
N GLY A 975 18.53 -14.63 3.17
CA GLY A 975 18.65 -16.08 3.39
C GLY A 975 19.47 -16.84 2.36
N SER A 976 20.23 -16.13 1.51
CA SER A 976 21.06 -16.74 0.46
C SER A 976 22.08 -17.74 1.02
N GLY A 977 22.51 -17.55 2.27
CA GLY A 977 23.61 -18.31 2.88
C GLY A 977 24.99 -17.84 2.43
N VAL A 978 25.08 -16.67 1.79
CA VAL A 978 26.32 -16.06 1.32
C VAL A 978 26.32 -14.60 1.81
N ASP A 979 27.32 -14.23 2.60
CA ASP A 979 27.30 -13.02 3.45
C ASP A 979 27.11 -11.71 2.68
N ASN A 980 27.62 -11.65 1.44
CA ASN A 980 27.57 -10.45 0.60
C ASN A 980 26.61 -10.58 -0.59
N LEU A 981 25.66 -11.53 -0.54
CA LEU A 981 24.67 -11.76 -1.58
C LEU A 981 23.25 -11.60 -1.04
N PHE A 982 22.56 -10.57 -1.54
CA PHE A 982 21.18 -10.25 -1.21
C PHE A 982 20.28 -10.50 -2.42
N LEU A 983 19.10 -11.06 -2.18
CA LEU A 983 18.17 -11.47 -3.25
C LEU A 983 17.03 -10.46 -3.39
N ALA A 984 16.64 -10.17 -4.63
CA ALA A 984 15.47 -9.35 -4.94
C ALA A 984 14.71 -9.91 -6.15
N GLY A 985 13.40 -10.04 -6.07
CA GLY A 985 12.53 -10.47 -7.15
C GLY A 985 11.26 -11.18 -6.67
N ASP A 986 10.27 -11.29 -7.56
CA ASP A 986 8.99 -11.98 -7.29
C ASP A 986 9.12 -13.48 -6.93
N TRP A 987 10.33 -14.04 -7.08
CA TRP A 987 10.67 -15.45 -6.92
C TRP A 987 11.28 -15.80 -5.56
N ILE A 988 11.61 -14.80 -4.73
CA ILE A 988 12.09 -15.02 -3.37
C ILE A 988 10.92 -15.19 -2.39
N ASP A 989 11.22 -15.56 -1.14
CA ASP A 989 10.24 -15.49 -0.06
C ASP A 989 10.03 -14.03 0.36
N ASN A 990 8.90 -13.47 -0.08
CA ASN A 990 8.51 -12.08 0.15
C ASN A 990 7.20 -11.97 0.94
N GLY A 991 6.73 -13.09 1.51
CA GLY A 991 5.42 -13.18 2.15
C GLY A 991 4.29 -13.28 1.13
N PHE A 992 4.15 -12.38 0.16
CA PHE A 992 3.04 -12.48 -0.81
C PHE A 992 3.20 -13.66 -1.77
N ASN A 993 4.45 -14.00 -2.12
CA ASN A 993 4.84 -15.24 -2.81
C ASN A 993 4.05 -15.55 -4.09
N CYS A 994 3.69 -14.50 -4.83
CA CYS A 994 3.00 -14.52 -6.12
C CYS A 994 3.84 -13.77 -7.16
N GLY A 995 3.83 -14.23 -8.42
CA GLY A 995 4.51 -13.56 -9.53
C GLY A 995 3.84 -12.24 -9.89
N CYS A 996 4.17 -11.15 -9.19
CA CYS A 996 3.59 -9.85 -9.49
C CYS A 996 4.47 -8.68 -9.07
N ILE A 997 4.05 -7.49 -9.49
CA ILE A 997 4.73 -6.22 -9.20
C ILE A 997 4.84 -5.96 -7.69
N GLU A 998 3.77 -6.19 -6.93
CA GLU A 998 3.80 -5.98 -5.48
C GLU A 998 4.83 -6.88 -4.79
N ALA A 999 4.88 -8.17 -5.13
CA ALA A 999 5.87 -9.10 -4.60
C ALA A 999 7.31 -8.68 -4.97
N ALA A 1000 7.53 -8.23 -6.22
CA ALA A 1000 8.82 -7.71 -6.64
C ALA A 1000 9.23 -6.47 -5.81
N VAL A 1001 8.32 -5.53 -5.56
CA VAL A 1001 8.64 -4.35 -4.74
C VAL A 1001 8.89 -4.72 -3.29
N ILE A 1002 8.05 -5.59 -2.68
CA ILE A 1002 8.27 -6.09 -1.31
C ILE A 1002 9.66 -6.72 -1.18
N SER A 1003 10.04 -7.58 -2.13
CA SER A 1003 11.38 -8.20 -2.13
C SER A 1003 12.52 -7.19 -2.22
N GLY A 1004 12.34 -6.10 -3.00
CA GLY A 1004 13.32 -5.02 -3.09
C GLY A 1004 13.46 -4.25 -1.78
N LEU A 1005 12.34 -3.97 -1.11
CA LEU A 1005 12.34 -3.34 0.21
C LEU A 1005 13.00 -4.23 1.27
N GLN A 1006 12.74 -5.54 1.25
CA GLN A 1006 13.41 -6.52 2.13
C GLN A 1006 14.93 -6.57 1.87
N CYS A 1007 15.33 -6.55 0.60
CA CYS A 1007 16.75 -6.49 0.21
C CYS A 1007 17.41 -5.21 0.73
N ALA A 1008 16.79 -4.04 0.53
CA ALA A 1008 17.30 -2.77 1.04
C ALA A 1008 17.39 -2.74 2.57
N ARG A 1009 16.38 -3.28 3.26
CA ARG A 1009 16.37 -3.43 4.71
C ARG A 1009 17.57 -4.24 5.21
N SER A 1010 17.86 -5.34 4.52
CA SER A 1010 18.93 -6.27 4.90
C SER A 1010 20.32 -5.68 4.66
N ILE A 1011 20.59 -5.14 3.47
CA ILE A 1011 21.93 -4.62 3.11
C ILE A 1011 22.32 -3.37 3.91
N ALA A 1012 21.35 -2.52 4.24
CA ALA A 1012 21.57 -1.26 4.95
C ALA A 1012 21.22 -1.31 6.45
N GLY A 1013 20.72 -2.44 6.96
CA GLY A 1013 20.30 -2.59 8.36
C GLY A 1013 19.20 -1.60 8.76
N LEU A 1014 18.21 -1.42 7.91
CA LEU A 1014 17.13 -0.45 8.13
C LEU A 1014 16.06 -1.03 9.07
N ASP A 1015 15.39 -0.15 9.81
CA ASP A 1015 14.14 -0.46 10.51
C ASP A 1015 12.96 -0.09 9.60
N LEU A 1016 12.66 -0.99 8.65
CA LEU A 1016 11.64 -0.78 7.61
C LEU A 1016 10.47 -1.75 7.81
N GLU A 1017 9.30 -1.18 8.13
CA GLU A 1017 8.01 -1.88 8.14
C GLU A 1017 7.47 -2.00 6.70
N ILE A 1018 7.22 -3.23 6.24
CA ILE A 1018 6.78 -3.50 4.86
C ILE A 1018 5.34 -4.05 4.89
N PRO A 1019 4.33 -3.24 4.52
CA PRO A 1019 2.94 -3.68 4.46
C PRO A 1019 2.76 -4.97 3.67
N GLY A 1020 2.07 -5.96 4.25
CA GLY A 1020 1.78 -7.23 3.57
C GLY A 1020 2.94 -8.25 3.50
N GLU A 1021 4.08 -7.97 4.13
CA GLU A 1021 5.20 -8.92 4.25
C GLU A 1021 4.87 -10.14 5.13
N THR A 1022 4.12 -9.94 6.21
CA THR A 1022 3.69 -11.05 7.09
C THR A 1022 2.18 -11.08 7.22
N ASP A 1023 1.64 -12.19 7.72
CA ASP A 1023 0.22 -12.30 8.08
C ASP A 1023 -0.08 -11.78 9.50
N ALA A 1024 0.96 -11.39 10.25
CA ALA A 1024 0.89 -11.02 11.65
C ALA A 1024 0.25 -9.65 11.92
N TRP A 1025 -0.58 -9.14 11.01
CA TRP A 1025 -1.40 -7.92 11.18
C TRP A 1025 -2.62 -8.13 12.09
N LEU A 1026 -2.51 -9.09 13.02
CA LEU A 1026 -3.47 -9.42 14.08
C LEU A 1026 -3.09 -8.65 15.35
#